data_AF-A0A7Y4UFT1-F1
#
_entry.id   AF-A0A7Y4UFT1-F1
#
_cell.length_a   1.000
_cell.length_b   1.000
_cell.length_c   1.000
_cell.angle_alpha   90.00
_cell.angle_beta   90.00
_cell.angle_gamma   90.00
#
_symmetry.space_group_name_H-M   'P 1'
#
loop_
_entity.id
_entity.type
_entity.pdbx_description
1 polymer ?
#
loop_
_entity_poly.entity_id
_entity_poly.type
_entity_poly.pdbx_seq_one_letter_code
_entity_poly.pdbx_strand_id
1 'polypeptide(L)'
;MNSARFVSFKRMLWSFALLCLAHDLYAQTTQPEAQPQPSAFDLHQREAQSQNPSDVSFTIRLATEQKMFRQGEVIRLELGFASSSPKTYRMDAATYDRSGRLEMDQFHLEPDTGFSDPRGDNAGGSMGGLRSIPDLEEKPHLIVYELNEWFRFEQPGIYRLYLTSPRVSRKGQREETGTLPLTSNVVEFEIVKPEGGWAEQELQKALQQLDAKDGQTNRRAACRALRFLSTKAAVPEMVRRYNDEDQECSFEFYAGLISAPQRQWVIETMEAQLSAPTQAVSGGWLNLLTSLTAPSWRAPDPQDEEQARAHWQRYQETYQQLQMKYAGRLAQTVALKTGKARAVSLNTLLDLKWDKTALPDLASFFGELSLQQQRSLLENRWPQIGSAALLPVLRKVYQQRLSGKPEDGYERKDLTTQALRRIYALAPDEGRRLMLAAMKRPNPGVAFATLALLPDETLPELDQIFMENFERGEESEIHSALIERYASASLSAHVSTLMAEKVGQMACYQQDRLLAYVLRVNEASGMALIRQALTLRDDTHCYPNVLNGVAELHFAPELEKLALEFLNDADSEVVNGAVNMLGKYGSAAAAAPLWQKLEQWHQTWNGRARELEADPSDDEALRYQQALGPSLRRALGQASAWLSGPRELTRLKQFCVTRQEKEWVDGWLQAWSEKIPLRFAPAENEWGRAEVAHYEIHSLAALQQKLAQFPRGTVFQWQPYNEGQLEAAKEELFRTVQSFVKERGMQIVR
;
A
#
# COMPACT_ATOMS: atom_id res chain seq x y z
N MET A 1 -76.37 -68.57 8.62
CA MET A 1 -77.66 -68.27 9.28
C MET A 1 -77.69 -66.77 9.51
N ASN A 2 -78.64 -66.01 8.99
CA ASN A 2 -80.07 -65.94 9.35
C ASN A 2 -80.29 -65.64 10.85
N SER A 3 -81.09 -64.64 11.25
CA SER A 3 -81.74 -63.54 10.50
C SER A 3 -82.52 -62.62 11.46
N ALA A 4 -82.70 -61.35 11.08
CA ALA A 4 -83.86 -60.51 11.41
C ALA A 4 -84.10 -60.07 12.89
N ARG A 5 -84.98 -59.08 13.20
CA ARG A 5 -85.27 -57.72 12.64
C ARG A 5 -86.36 -57.03 13.49
N PHE A 6 -86.37 -55.69 13.53
CA PHE A 6 -87.45 -54.84 14.10
C PHE A 6 -87.71 -55.01 15.62
N VAL A 7 -88.44 -54.16 16.37
CA VAL A 7 -89.46 -53.10 16.14
C VAL A 7 -89.05 -51.86 16.97
N SER A 8 -89.03 -50.58 16.53
CA SER A 8 -89.95 -49.72 15.73
C SER A 8 -90.97 -48.92 16.59
N PHE A 9 -91.60 -47.91 15.98
CA PHE A 9 -92.57 -46.90 16.51
C PHE A 9 -91.99 -45.76 17.39
N LYS A 10 -92.47 -44.51 17.32
CA LYS A 10 -93.34 -43.78 16.34
C LYS A 10 -93.11 -42.24 16.48
N ARG A 11 -93.22 -41.41 15.43
CA ARG A 11 -94.38 -40.52 15.05
C ARG A 11 -95.00 -39.73 16.23
N MET A 12 -95.48 -38.47 16.14
CA MET A 12 -96.12 -37.64 15.08
C MET A 12 -96.17 -36.17 15.61
N LEU A 13 -96.35 -35.04 14.89
CA LEU A 13 -96.20 -34.61 13.47
C LEU A 13 -96.36 -33.05 13.40
N TRP A 14 -96.04 -32.42 12.25
CA TRP A 14 -96.50 -31.10 11.73
C TRP A 14 -95.84 -29.79 12.28
N SER A 15 -95.67 -28.72 11.47
CA SER A 15 -96.05 -28.50 10.06
C SER A 15 -95.14 -27.52 9.27
N PHE A 16 -95.04 -27.75 7.94
CA PHE A 16 -94.92 -26.80 6.81
C PHE A 16 -94.61 -25.31 7.12
N ALA A 17 -93.71 -24.56 6.44
CA ALA A 17 -93.10 -24.72 5.13
C ALA A 17 -92.09 -23.59 4.83
N LEU A 18 -91.04 -23.89 4.05
CA LEU A 18 -90.54 -23.05 2.95
C LEU A 18 -89.65 -23.90 2.02
N LEU A 19 -89.63 -23.58 0.73
CA LEU A 19 -88.90 -24.35 -0.29
C LEU A 19 -87.44 -23.87 -0.43
N CYS A 20 -86.65 -24.61 -1.21
CA CYS A 20 -85.33 -24.23 -1.73
C CYS A 20 -84.12 -24.31 -0.77
N LEU A 21 -83.82 -25.50 -0.24
CA LEU A 21 -82.44 -25.91 0.10
C LEU A 21 -82.17 -27.32 -0.43
N ALA A 22 -81.87 -27.42 -1.72
CA ALA A 22 -81.52 -28.68 -2.40
C ALA A 22 -80.62 -28.43 -3.63
N HIS A 23 -79.56 -27.63 -3.46
CA HIS A 23 -78.35 -27.55 -4.31
C HIS A 23 -77.33 -26.66 -3.58
N ASP A 24 -76.55 -27.23 -2.65
CA ASP A 24 -75.22 -26.74 -2.23
C ASP A 24 -74.60 -27.68 -1.18
N LEU A 25 -73.35 -27.40 -0.78
CA LEU A 25 -72.57 -28.14 0.23
C LEU A 25 -72.12 -29.56 -0.15
N TYR A 26 -71.83 -29.79 -1.44
CA TYR A 26 -70.84 -30.78 -1.87
C TYR A 26 -69.44 -30.15 -1.98
N ALA A 27 -69.00 -29.48 -0.89
CA ALA A 27 -67.69 -28.84 -0.80
C ALA A 27 -67.21 -28.76 0.66
N GLN A 28 -66.43 -29.74 1.11
CA GLN A 28 -65.56 -29.56 2.27
C GLN A 28 -64.29 -28.82 1.82
N THR A 29 -64.34 -27.49 1.82
CA THR A 29 -63.13 -26.69 1.57
C THR A 29 -62.19 -26.78 2.76
N THR A 30 -60.97 -27.25 2.49
CA THR A 30 -59.82 -27.17 3.39
C THR A 30 -59.65 -25.76 3.92
N GLN A 31 -59.57 -25.58 5.24
CA GLN A 31 -59.03 -24.36 5.81
C GLN A 31 -57.53 -24.30 5.45
N PRO A 32 -57.02 -23.18 4.90
CA PRO A 32 -55.58 -22.98 4.77
C PRO A 32 -54.93 -22.94 6.16
N GLU A 33 -53.72 -23.48 6.28
CA GLU A 33 -52.88 -23.18 7.44
C GLU A 33 -52.63 -21.67 7.49
N ALA A 34 -52.84 -21.07 8.67
CA ALA A 34 -52.61 -19.65 8.85
C ALA A 34 -51.11 -19.37 8.71
N GLN A 35 -50.72 -18.60 7.69
CA GLN A 35 -49.33 -18.17 7.53
C GLN A 35 -48.88 -17.44 8.81
N PRO A 36 -47.70 -17.77 9.38
CA PRO A 36 -47.19 -17.08 10.55
C PRO A 36 -47.02 -15.59 10.24
N GLN A 37 -47.35 -14.73 11.21
CA GLN A 37 -47.13 -13.29 11.05
C GLN A 37 -45.64 -13.01 10.87
N PRO A 38 -45.25 -12.09 9.96
CA PRO A 38 -43.84 -11.75 9.76
C PRO A 38 -43.24 -11.19 11.05
N SER A 39 -42.01 -11.58 11.38
CA SER A 39 -41.29 -11.03 12.54
C SER A 39 -40.86 -9.57 12.29
N ALA A 40 -40.36 -8.89 13.33
CA ALA A 40 -39.80 -7.55 13.17
C ALA A 40 -38.63 -7.53 12.17
N PHE A 41 -37.84 -8.61 12.12
CA PHE A 41 -36.77 -8.82 11.14
C PHE A 41 -37.33 -8.93 9.71
N ASP A 42 -38.40 -9.70 9.49
CA ASP A 42 -39.09 -9.76 8.18
C ASP A 42 -39.65 -8.41 7.75
N LEU A 43 -40.16 -7.61 8.68
CA LEU A 43 -40.73 -6.29 8.37
C LEU A 43 -39.62 -5.29 7.97
N HIS A 44 -38.56 -5.16 8.78
CA HIS A 44 -37.43 -4.27 8.47
C HIS A 44 -36.72 -4.69 7.17
N GLN A 45 -36.54 -6.00 6.92
CA GLN A 45 -35.92 -6.49 5.69
C GLN A 45 -36.74 -6.09 4.46
N ARG A 46 -38.07 -6.27 4.49
CA ARG A 46 -38.96 -5.95 3.37
C ARG A 46 -39.06 -4.44 3.13
N GLU A 47 -39.12 -3.65 4.20
CA GLU A 47 -39.12 -2.19 4.10
C GLU A 47 -37.82 -1.69 3.47
N ALA A 48 -36.66 -2.10 3.98
CA ALA A 48 -35.37 -1.70 3.44
C ALA A 48 -35.12 -2.23 2.01
N GLN A 49 -35.54 -3.45 1.69
CA GLN A 49 -35.44 -4.00 0.33
C GLN A 49 -36.39 -3.29 -0.66
N SER A 50 -37.53 -2.75 -0.21
CA SER A 50 -38.42 -1.96 -1.07
C SER A 50 -37.83 -0.63 -1.53
N GLN A 51 -36.74 -0.16 -0.91
CA GLN A 51 -36.00 1.04 -1.32
C GLN A 51 -34.90 0.77 -2.36
N ASN A 52 -34.66 -0.50 -2.73
CA ASN A 52 -33.72 -0.83 -3.81
C ASN A 52 -34.24 -0.27 -5.15
N PRO A 53 -33.37 0.31 -6.01
CA PRO A 53 -33.76 0.70 -7.37
C PRO A 53 -34.27 -0.49 -8.18
N SER A 54 -35.37 -0.34 -8.92
CA SER A 54 -35.99 -1.45 -9.66
C SER A 54 -35.15 -2.00 -10.82
N ASP A 55 -34.08 -1.30 -11.18
CA ASP A 55 -33.10 -1.67 -12.21
C ASP A 55 -31.78 -2.22 -11.62
N VAL A 56 -31.71 -2.43 -10.31
CA VAL A 56 -30.54 -2.98 -9.60
C VAL A 56 -30.98 -4.12 -8.68
N SER A 57 -30.24 -5.23 -8.67
CA SER A 57 -30.48 -6.34 -7.75
C SER A 57 -29.26 -6.59 -6.86
N PHE A 58 -29.53 -6.87 -5.58
CA PHE A 58 -28.58 -7.39 -4.62
C PHE A 58 -29.21 -8.62 -3.96
N THR A 59 -28.52 -9.74 -4.03
CA THR A 59 -28.95 -11.02 -3.47
C THR A 59 -27.82 -11.67 -2.68
N ILE A 60 -28.19 -12.53 -1.72
CA ILE A 60 -27.25 -13.36 -0.98
C ILE A 60 -27.69 -14.82 -1.00
N ARG A 61 -26.73 -15.74 -1.02
CA ARG A 61 -26.96 -17.19 -0.92
C ARG A 61 -25.81 -17.89 -0.22
N LEU A 62 -26.07 -19.06 0.37
CA LEU A 62 -24.99 -19.96 0.75
C LEU A 62 -24.30 -20.48 -0.53
N ALA A 63 -22.97 -20.61 -0.50
CA ALA A 63 -22.18 -21.05 -1.66
C ALA A 63 -22.43 -22.53 -2.02
N THR A 64 -23.07 -23.30 -1.14
CA THR A 64 -23.47 -24.69 -1.34
C THR A 64 -24.90 -24.92 -0.83
N GLU A 65 -25.48 -26.09 -1.11
CA GLU A 65 -26.80 -26.49 -0.59
C GLU A 65 -26.79 -26.86 0.91
N GLN A 66 -25.63 -26.92 1.55
CA GLN A 66 -25.50 -27.17 2.98
C GLN A 66 -26.13 -26.02 3.78
N LYS A 67 -27.16 -26.32 4.56
CA LYS A 67 -27.81 -25.38 5.49
C LYS A 67 -27.45 -25.61 6.97
N MET A 68 -26.84 -26.74 7.31
CA MET A 68 -26.49 -27.11 8.68
C MET A 68 -24.97 -27.09 8.83
N PHE A 69 -24.44 -26.31 9.77
CA PHE A 69 -23.02 -26.11 10.02
C PHE A 69 -22.69 -26.33 11.49
N ARG A 70 -21.51 -26.87 11.80
CA ARG A 70 -21.06 -27.02 13.19
C ARG A 70 -20.44 -25.73 13.69
N GLN A 71 -20.41 -25.55 15.01
CA GLN A 71 -19.64 -24.47 15.64
C GLN A 71 -18.15 -24.58 15.25
N GLY A 72 -17.62 -23.55 14.58
CA GLY A 72 -16.26 -23.52 14.04
C GLY A 72 -16.12 -24.01 12.58
N GLU A 73 -17.19 -24.50 11.95
CA GLU A 73 -17.23 -24.84 10.53
C GLU A 73 -17.30 -23.55 9.67
N VAL A 74 -16.73 -23.58 8.46
CA VAL A 74 -16.58 -22.39 7.61
C VAL A 74 -17.82 -22.15 6.77
N ILE A 75 -18.52 -21.03 7.01
CA ILE A 75 -19.79 -20.71 6.36
C ILE A 75 -19.56 -19.70 5.23
N ARG A 76 -19.69 -20.16 3.98
CA ARG A 76 -19.51 -19.31 2.79
C ARG A 76 -20.83 -18.71 2.31
N LEU A 77 -20.89 -17.38 2.30
CA LEU A 77 -21.98 -16.59 1.74
C LEU A 77 -21.50 -15.93 0.45
N GLU A 78 -22.22 -16.14 -0.65
CA GLU A 78 -22.07 -15.35 -1.87
C GLU A 78 -22.99 -14.14 -1.83
N LEU A 79 -22.46 -12.99 -2.24
CA LEU A 79 -23.18 -11.73 -2.46
C LEU A 79 -23.17 -11.46 -3.97
N GLY A 80 -24.34 -11.34 -4.59
CA GLY A 80 -24.49 -11.12 -6.03
C GLY A 80 -25.16 -9.78 -6.34
N PHE A 81 -24.51 -8.97 -7.17
CA PHE A 81 -24.94 -7.63 -7.57
C PHE A 81 -25.09 -7.54 -9.09
N ALA A 82 -26.23 -7.07 -9.60
CA ALA A 82 -26.50 -6.93 -11.04
C ALA A 82 -27.32 -5.67 -11.35
N SER A 83 -27.33 -5.22 -12.60
CA SER A 83 -28.23 -4.16 -13.07
C SER A 83 -28.71 -4.40 -14.50
N SER A 84 -30.00 -4.17 -14.74
CA SER A 84 -30.59 -4.14 -16.08
C SER A 84 -30.40 -2.81 -16.82
N SER A 85 -29.79 -1.81 -16.17
CA SER A 85 -29.38 -0.54 -16.76
C SER A 85 -27.88 -0.59 -17.10
N PRO A 86 -27.47 -1.00 -18.31
CA PRO A 86 -26.07 -1.24 -18.64
C PRO A 86 -25.20 0.01 -18.43
N LYS A 87 -24.01 -0.18 -17.85
CA LYS A 87 -23.01 0.88 -17.55
C LYS A 87 -23.51 2.06 -16.69
N THR A 88 -24.72 1.98 -16.12
CA THR A 88 -25.30 3.07 -15.31
C THR A 88 -24.75 3.08 -13.88
N TYR A 89 -24.37 1.90 -13.38
CA TYR A 89 -23.83 1.70 -12.04
C TYR A 89 -22.47 1.03 -12.09
N ARG A 90 -21.69 1.26 -11.03
CA ARG A 90 -20.43 0.59 -10.72
C ARG A 90 -20.45 0.14 -9.26
N MET A 91 -19.71 -0.89 -8.88
CA MET A 91 -19.65 -1.33 -7.47
C MET A 91 -18.24 -1.41 -6.91
N ASP A 92 -18.08 -1.31 -5.60
CA ASP A 92 -16.84 -1.69 -4.91
C ASP A 92 -16.79 -3.21 -4.67
N ALA A 93 -15.94 -3.91 -5.43
CA ALA A 93 -15.74 -5.35 -5.36
C ALA A 93 -14.58 -5.76 -4.40
N ALA A 94 -14.24 -4.94 -3.40
CA ALA A 94 -13.27 -5.28 -2.35
C ALA A 94 -13.62 -6.57 -1.59
N THR A 95 -12.66 -7.50 -1.52
CA THR A 95 -12.79 -8.88 -0.97
C THR A 95 -11.55 -9.34 -0.18
N TYR A 96 -10.73 -8.41 0.31
CA TYR A 96 -9.64 -8.71 1.26
C TYR A 96 -10.20 -9.11 2.64
N ASP A 97 -9.33 -9.32 3.63
CA ASP A 97 -9.74 -9.64 5.00
C ASP A 97 -10.25 -8.39 5.76
N ARG A 98 -10.91 -8.60 6.90
CA ARG A 98 -11.46 -7.54 7.76
C ARG A 98 -10.39 -6.76 8.55
N SER A 99 -9.18 -6.56 8.02
CA SER A 99 -8.08 -5.83 8.70
C SER A 99 -8.35 -4.36 8.92
N GLY A 100 -9.30 -3.76 8.20
CA GLY A 100 -9.79 -2.41 8.49
C GLY A 100 -10.89 -1.98 7.52
N ARG A 101 -10.53 -1.68 6.27
CA ARG A 101 -11.42 -0.98 5.31
C ARG A 101 -12.56 -1.81 4.69
N LEU A 102 -13.04 -2.86 5.37
CA LEU A 102 -14.10 -3.75 4.89
C LEU A 102 -15.34 -3.83 5.79
N GLU A 103 -15.43 -2.98 6.81
CA GLU A 103 -16.63 -2.81 7.64
C GLU A 103 -17.70 -1.93 6.95
N MET A 104 -17.87 -2.14 5.64
CA MET A 104 -18.81 -1.38 4.79
C MET A 104 -20.21 -2.00 4.78
N ASP A 105 -20.29 -3.33 4.80
CA ASP A 105 -21.55 -4.06 4.74
C ASP A 105 -22.09 -4.32 6.14
N GLN A 106 -23.38 -4.02 6.35
CA GLN A 106 -24.08 -4.28 7.61
C GLN A 106 -24.78 -5.64 7.54
N PHE A 107 -24.61 -6.44 8.59
CA PHE A 107 -25.18 -7.78 8.71
C PHE A 107 -26.27 -7.77 9.79
N HIS A 108 -27.46 -8.25 9.44
CA HIS A 108 -28.61 -8.30 10.34
C HIS A 108 -28.96 -9.77 10.61
N LEU A 109 -28.95 -10.19 11.88
CA LEU A 109 -29.19 -11.58 12.29
C LEU A 109 -30.42 -11.71 13.19
N GLU A 110 -31.20 -12.76 12.99
CA GLU A 110 -32.26 -13.24 13.90
C GLU A 110 -31.97 -14.71 14.27
N PRO A 111 -31.75 -15.06 15.54
CA PRO A 111 -31.63 -14.17 16.70
C PRO A 111 -30.41 -13.23 16.61
N ASP A 112 -30.50 -12.10 17.31
CA ASP A 112 -29.45 -11.08 17.47
C ASP A 112 -28.37 -11.46 18.49
N THR A 113 -28.46 -12.68 19.02
CA THR A 113 -27.67 -13.20 20.15
C THR A 113 -27.24 -14.64 19.88
N GLY A 114 -26.29 -15.16 20.67
CA GLY A 114 -25.74 -16.51 20.49
C GLY A 114 -24.48 -16.58 19.62
N PHE A 115 -23.98 -15.43 19.15
CA PHE A 115 -22.68 -15.27 18.51
C PHE A 115 -21.87 -14.14 19.17
N SER A 116 -20.58 -14.07 18.87
CA SER A 116 -19.72 -12.93 19.21
C SER A 116 -18.88 -12.49 18.01
N ASP A 117 -18.46 -11.24 17.99
CA ASP A 117 -17.49 -10.74 17.01
C ASP A 117 -16.07 -11.20 17.42
N PRO A 118 -15.39 -12.06 16.64
CA PRO A 118 -14.02 -12.51 16.96
C PRO A 118 -13.00 -11.35 16.98
N ARG A 119 -13.32 -10.20 16.38
CA ARG A 119 -12.45 -9.02 16.30
C ARG A 119 -12.87 -7.87 17.23
N GLY A 120 -14.02 -7.95 17.90
CA GLY A 120 -14.64 -6.82 18.62
C GLY A 120 -13.78 -6.20 19.75
N ASP A 121 -12.86 -6.96 20.34
CA ASP A 121 -11.89 -6.48 21.36
C ASP A 121 -10.53 -6.06 20.78
N ASN A 122 -10.27 -6.33 19.50
CA ASN A 122 -8.97 -6.18 18.83
C ASN A 122 -9.12 -5.43 17.50
N ALA A 123 -8.99 -4.10 17.53
CA ALA A 123 -9.07 -3.28 16.33
C ALA A 123 -8.04 -3.70 15.26
N GLY A 124 -8.45 -3.63 14.00
CA GLY A 124 -7.58 -3.80 12.85
C GLY A 124 -6.79 -2.53 12.51
N GLY A 125 -5.65 -2.67 11.83
CA GLY A 125 -4.83 -1.53 11.39
C GLY A 125 -5.34 -0.91 10.10
N SER A 126 -5.05 0.37 9.87
CA SER A 126 -5.61 1.21 8.78
C SER A 126 -5.27 0.82 7.32
N MET A 127 -4.69 -0.36 7.12
CA MET A 127 -4.40 -0.94 5.81
C MET A 127 -5.70 -1.43 5.14
N GLY A 128 -5.71 -1.42 3.82
CA GLY A 128 -6.76 -2.02 3.00
C GLY A 128 -6.15 -2.56 1.72
N GLY A 129 -6.74 -3.62 1.17
CA GLY A 129 -6.30 -4.19 -0.10
C GLY A 129 -6.68 -3.35 -1.31
N LEU A 130 -6.21 -3.79 -2.47
CA LEU A 130 -6.66 -3.29 -3.77
C LEU A 130 -8.18 -3.40 -3.89
N ARG A 131 -8.79 -2.37 -4.47
CA ARG A 131 -10.23 -2.32 -4.78
C ARG A 131 -10.40 -2.41 -6.29
N SER A 132 -11.36 -3.20 -6.74
CA SER A 132 -11.81 -3.22 -8.12
C SER A 132 -13.16 -2.53 -8.20
N ILE A 133 -13.35 -1.65 -9.18
CA ILE A 133 -14.58 -0.87 -9.38
C ILE A 133 -15.23 -1.27 -10.73
N PRO A 134 -15.76 -2.50 -10.86
CA PRO A 134 -16.41 -2.94 -12.09
C PRO A 134 -17.75 -2.23 -12.33
N ASP A 135 -18.12 -2.10 -13.60
CA ASP A 135 -19.48 -1.80 -14.04
C ASP A 135 -20.44 -2.94 -13.65
N LEU A 136 -21.69 -2.62 -13.36
CA LEU A 136 -22.75 -3.63 -13.23
C LEU A 136 -23.41 -3.90 -14.59
N GLU A 137 -23.68 -5.19 -14.83
CA GLU A 137 -24.35 -5.74 -16.01
C GLU A 137 -25.55 -6.60 -15.55
N GLU A 138 -26.35 -7.11 -16.51
CA GLU A 138 -27.46 -8.03 -16.22
C GLU A 138 -26.99 -9.33 -15.54
N LYS A 139 -25.76 -9.77 -15.85
CA LYS A 139 -25.12 -10.90 -15.21
C LYS A 139 -24.57 -10.47 -13.84
N PRO A 140 -24.94 -11.14 -12.73
CA PRO A 140 -24.43 -10.76 -11.41
C PRO A 140 -22.91 -10.85 -11.29
N HIS A 141 -22.31 -9.77 -10.79
CA HIS A 141 -20.98 -9.78 -10.21
C HIS A 141 -21.06 -10.44 -8.83
N LEU A 142 -20.24 -11.47 -8.58
CA LEU A 142 -20.26 -12.25 -7.35
C LEU A 142 -19.02 -11.97 -6.50
N ILE A 143 -19.24 -11.69 -5.22
CA ILE A 143 -18.18 -11.70 -4.20
C ILE A 143 -18.50 -12.73 -3.11
N VAL A 144 -17.47 -13.34 -2.52
CA VAL A 144 -17.63 -14.44 -1.54
C VAL A 144 -17.09 -14.02 -0.19
N TYR A 145 -17.90 -14.16 0.84
CA TYR A 145 -17.57 -13.97 2.25
C TYR A 145 -17.52 -15.29 2.99
N GLU A 146 -16.64 -15.38 3.99
CA GLU A 146 -16.69 -16.41 5.02
C GLU A 146 -17.17 -15.73 6.30
N LEU A 147 -18.39 -16.06 6.76
CA LEU A 147 -19.06 -15.36 7.86
C LEU A 147 -18.27 -15.40 9.17
N ASN A 148 -17.36 -16.36 9.30
CA ASN A 148 -16.43 -16.52 10.41
C ASN A 148 -15.44 -15.34 10.59
N GLU A 149 -15.33 -14.42 9.63
CA GLU A 149 -14.63 -13.12 9.78
C GLU A 149 -15.41 -12.09 10.64
N TRP A 150 -16.73 -12.25 10.72
CA TRP A 150 -17.64 -11.37 11.48
C TRP A 150 -18.26 -12.06 12.70
N PHE A 151 -18.47 -13.39 12.64
CA PHE A 151 -19.26 -14.12 13.64
C PHE A 151 -18.60 -15.42 14.10
N ARG A 152 -18.41 -15.56 15.41
CA ARG A 152 -18.19 -16.84 16.08
C ARG A 152 -19.50 -17.28 16.73
N PHE A 153 -20.16 -18.27 16.15
CA PHE A 153 -21.43 -18.81 16.68
C PHE A 153 -21.19 -19.69 17.92
N GLU A 154 -21.63 -19.21 19.07
CA GLU A 154 -21.37 -19.79 20.40
C GLU A 154 -22.57 -20.59 20.94
N GLN A 155 -23.77 -20.39 20.38
CA GLN A 155 -24.98 -21.18 20.68
C GLN A 155 -25.51 -21.89 19.43
N PRO A 156 -25.87 -23.19 19.52
CA PRO A 156 -26.65 -23.88 18.50
C PRO A 156 -28.05 -23.28 18.34
N GLY A 157 -28.58 -23.30 17.11
CA GLY A 157 -29.89 -22.74 16.77
C GLY A 157 -30.03 -22.44 15.27
N ILE A 158 -31.24 -22.08 14.86
CA ILE A 158 -31.51 -21.56 13.50
C ILE A 158 -31.23 -20.06 13.49
N TYR A 159 -30.47 -19.61 12.49
CA TYR A 159 -30.11 -18.22 12.26
C TYR A 159 -30.61 -17.78 10.88
N ARG A 160 -31.23 -16.60 10.83
CA ARG A 160 -31.68 -15.92 9.61
C ARG A 160 -30.83 -14.66 9.42
N LEU A 161 -30.37 -14.41 8.20
CA LEU A 161 -29.42 -13.34 7.84
C LEU A 161 -29.92 -12.54 6.64
N TYR A 162 -29.85 -11.22 6.70
CA TYR A 162 -29.80 -10.36 5.50
C TYR A 162 -28.71 -9.30 5.64
N LEU A 163 -28.27 -8.72 4.52
CA LEU A 163 -27.25 -7.68 4.48
C LEU A 163 -27.81 -6.36 3.93
N THR A 164 -27.27 -5.24 4.40
CA THR A 164 -27.38 -3.92 3.77
C THR A 164 -25.98 -3.47 3.32
N SER A 165 -25.81 -3.13 2.04
CA SER A 165 -24.52 -2.90 1.41
C SER A 165 -24.45 -1.55 0.68
N PRO A 166 -23.53 -0.65 1.03
CA PRO A 166 -23.32 0.64 0.35
C PRO A 166 -22.34 0.52 -0.83
N ARG A 167 -22.20 -0.65 -1.46
CA ARG A 167 -21.15 -0.91 -2.47
C ARG A 167 -21.43 -0.31 -3.84
N VAL A 168 -22.69 -0.06 -4.18
CA VAL A 168 -23.08 0.34 -5.55
C VAL A 168 -23.18 1.85 -5.64
N SER A 169 -22.62 2.45 -6.70
CA SER A 169 -22.74 3.88 -6.98
C SER A 169 -23.13 4.15 -8.43
N ARG A 170 -23.83 5.27 -8.65
CA ARG A 170 -24.16 5.78 -10.00
C ARG A 170 -22.94 6.39 -10.68
N LYS A 171 -22.78 6.13 -11.98
CA LYS A 171 -21.73 6.80 -12.79
C LYS A 171 -22.01 8.30 -12.92
N GLY A 172 -20.94 9.08 -13.13
CA GLY A 172 -21.01 10.53 -13.28
C GLY A 172 -21.32 11.31 -11.99
N GLN A 173 -21.32 10.65 -10.83
CA GLN A 173 -21.53 11.28 -9.52
C GLN A 173 -20.37 10.96 -8.57
N ARG A 174 -20.06 11.88 -7.64
CA ARG A 174 -19.06 11.64 -6.59
C ARG A 174 -19.56 10.58 -5.62
N GLU A 175 -18.66 9.75 -5.11
CA GLU A 175 -18.96 8.57 -4.27
C GLU A 175 -19.77 8.92 -3.02
N GLU A 176 -19.44 10.04 -2.37
CA GLU A 176 -20.17 10.60 -1.21
C GLU A 176 -21.65 10.92 -1.50
N THR A 177 -22.01 11.11 -2.77
CA THR A 177 -23.36 11.56 -3.22
C THR A 177 -24.09 10.56 -4.10
N GLY A 178 -23.38 9.63 -4.75
CA GLY A 178 -23.92 8.69 -5.73
C GLY A 178 -24.07 7.25 -5.22
N THR A 179 -23.73 6.98 -3.95
CA THR A 179 -23.79 5.66 -3.32
C THR A 179 -25.22 5.24 -2.97
N LEU A 180 -25.53 3.96 -3.15
CA LEU A 180 -26.85 3.36 -2.97
C LEU A 180 -26.77 2.23 -1.93
N PRO A 181 -27.42 2.36 -0.76
CA PRO A 181 -27.50 1.27 0.22
C PRO A 181 -28.54 0.24 -0.24
N LEU A 182 -28.07 -0.90 -0.74
CA LEU A 182 -28.93 -2.00 -1.20
C LEU A 182 -29.17 -3.02 -0.09
N THR A 183 -30.39 -3.56 0.00
CA THR A 183 -30.73 -4.62 0.97
C THR A 183 -31.02 -5.95 0.26
N SER A 184 -30.43 -7.04 0.77
CA SER A 184 -30.54 -8.38 0.19
C SER A 184 -31.84 -9.10 0.56
N ASN A 185 -32.09 -10.26 -0.07
CA ASN A 185 -32.99 -11.28 0.48
C ASN A 185 -32.46 -11.85 1.81
N VAL A 186 -33.32 -12.59 2.52
CA VAL A 186 -32.94 -13.41 3.67
C VAL A 186 -32.29 -14.73 3.23
N VAL A 187 -31.33 -15.22 4.00
CA VAL A 187 -30.78 -16.59 4.00
C VAL A 187 -30.97 -17.20 5.39
N GLU A 188 -31.19 -18.51 5.46
CA GLU A 188 -31.43 -19.24 6.71
C GLU A 188 -30.50 -20.47 6.78
N PHE A 189 -29.89 -20.67 7.95
CA PHE A 189 -28.99 -21.78 8.26
C PHE A 189 -29.09 -22.20 9.73
N GLU A 190 -28.73 -23.44 10.04
CA GLU A 190 -28.70 -24.00 11.38
C GLU A 190 -27.25 -24.17 11.86
N ILE A 191 -26.95 -23.70 13.06
CA ILE A 191 -25.72 -24.00 13.79
C ILE A 191 -26.00 -25.16 14.73
N VAL A 192 -25.24 -26.25 14.60
CA VAL A 192 -25.29 -27.40 15.50
C VAL A 192 -24.02 -27.53 16.34
N LYS A 193 -24.15 -28.12 17.52
CA LYS A 193 -22.98 -28.48 18.34
C LYS A 193 -22.20 -29.59 17.62
N PRO A 194 -20.86 -29.48 17.45
CA PRO A 194 -20.06 -30.52 16.83
C PRO A 194 -20.11 -31.84 17.60
N GLU A 195 -20.15 -32.94 16.86
CA GLU A 195 -20.03 -34.30 17.34
C GLU A 195 -18.61 -34.60 17.88
N GLY A 196 -18.52 -35.53 18.85
CA GLY A 196 -17.26 -35.85 19.52
C GLY A 196 -16.23 -36.40 18.54
N GLY A 197 -15.05 -35.76 18.48
CA GLY A 197 -13.97 -36.12 17.55
C GLY A 197 -13.98 -35.36 16.22
N TRP A 198 -15.04 -34.61 15.88
CA TRP A 198 -15.08 -33.85 14.62
C TRP A 198 -14.01 -32.76 14.57
N ALA A 199 -13.86 -31.99 15.65
CA ALA A 199 -12.89 -30.90 15.70
C ALA A 199 -11.45 -31.42 15.64
N GLU A 200 -11.17 -32.57 16.24
CA GLU A 200 -9.90 -33.27 16.14
C GLU A 200 -9.64 -33.78 14.71
N GLN A 201 -10.66 -34.26 13.99
CA GLN A 201 -10.55 -34.71 12.61
C GLN A 201 -10.27 -33.54 11.65
N GLU A 202 -11.01 -32.42 11.76
CA GLU A 202 -10.75 -31.23 10.94
C GLU A 202 -9.40 -30.58 11.26
N LEU A 203 -8.96 -30.61 12.53
CA LEU A 203 -7.59 -30.23 12.90
C LEU A 203 -6.56 -31.10 12.19
N GLN A 204 -6.67 -32.44 12.25
CA GLN A 204 -5.71 -33.34 11.59
C GLN A 204 -5.71 -33.17 10.06
N LYS A 205 -6.89 -33.01 9.45
CA LYS A 205 -7.08 -32.75 8.01
C LYS A 205 -6.41 -31.43 7.58
N ALA A 206 -6.59 -30.35 8.34
CA ALA A 206 -5.91 -29.08 8.08
C ALA A 206 -4.40 -29.22 8.23
N LEU A 207 -3.91 -29.91 9.26
CA LEU A 207 -2.47 -30.15 9.45
C LEU A 207 -1.85 -30.97 8.32
N GLN A 208 -2.51 -32.04 7.87
CA GLN A 208 -2.10 -32.83 6.70
C GLN A 208 -2.00 -31.97 5.44
N GLN A 209 -2.95 -31.04 5.22
CA GLN A 209 -2.91 -30.10 4.10
C GLN A 209 -1.78 -29.06 4.22
N LEU A 210 -1.38 -28.68 5.44
CA LEU A 210 -0.29 -27.73 5.69
C LEU A 210 1.11 -28.33 5.65
N ASP A 211 1.21 -29.65 5.82
CA ASP A 211 2.46 -30.43 5.74
C ASP A 211 2.62 -31.19 4.40
N ALA A 212 1.62 -31.10 3.51
CA ALA A 212 1.69 -31.56 2.12
C ALA A 212 2.78 -30.80 1.34
N LYS A 213 3.46 -31.51 0.42
CA LYS A 213 4.64 -31.01 -0.32
C LYS A 213 4.44 -30.85 -1.82
N ASP A 214 3.23 -31.13 -2.32
CA ASP A 214 2.89 -31.11 -3.75
C ASP A 214 2.70 -29.70 -4.34
N GLY A 215 2.43 -28.69 -3.51
CA GLY A 215 2.11 -27.33 -3.96
C GLY A 215 0.77 -27.20 -4.70
N GLN A 216 -0.04 -28.27 -4.74
CA GLN A 216 -1.38 -28.29 -5.34
C GLN A 216 -2.48 -28.10 -4.28
N THR A 217 -2.14 -28.33 -3.02
CA THR A 217 -3.03 -28.15 -1.87
C THR A 217 -3.27 -26.67 -1.56
N ASN A 218 -4.52 -26.26 -1.35
CA ASN A 218 -4.90 -24.89 -0.95
C ASN A 218 -4.51 -24.61 0.51
N ARG A 219 -3.23 -24.26 0.71
CA ARG A 219 -2.60 -24.00 2.00
C ARG A 219 -3.33 -22.90 2.79
N ARG A 220 -3.64 -21.75 2.18
CA ARG A 220 -4.42 -20.69 2.84
C ARG A 220 -5.76 -21.18 3.39
N ALA A 221 -6.50 -22.03 2.68
CA ALA A 221 -7.77 -22.58 3.18
C ALA A 221 -7.58 -23.44 4.44
N ALA A 222 -6.50 -24.23 4.53
CA ALA A 222 -6.17 -25.00 5.72
C ALA A 222 -5.75 -24.11 6.90
N CYS A 223 -5.03 -23.00 6.65
CA CYS A 223 -4.73 -22.00 7.68
C CYS A 223 -6.00 -21.30 8.21
N ARG A 224 -6.95 -21.00 7.32
CA ARG A 224 -8.27 -20.47 7.68
C ARG A 224 -9.11 -21.47 8.47
N ALA A 225 -9.04 -22.77 8.14
CA ALA A 225 -9.67 -23.82 8.95
C ALA A 225 -9.11 -23.85 10.38
N LEU A 226 -7.78 -23.83 10.57
CA LEU A 226 -7.17 -23.75 11.91
C LEU A 226 -7.60 -22.50 12.69
N ARG A 227 -7.67 -21.35 12.01
CA ARG A 227 -8.13 -20.07 12.57
C ARG A 227 -9.57 -20.14 13.08
N PHE A 228 -10.51 -20.63 12.25
CA PHE A 228 -11.94 -20.58 12.57
C PHE A 228 -12.40 -21.70 13.50
N LEU A 229 -11.70 -22.84 13.53
CA LEU A 229 -11.99 -23.98 14.41
C LEU A 229 -12.02 -23.62 15.91
N SER A 230 -11.34 -22.54 16.33
CA SER A 230 -11.46 -21.92 17.67
C SER A 230 -11.16 -22.81 18.89
N THR A 231 -10.55 -23.99 18.68
CA THR A 231 -10.21 -24.94 19.76
C THR A 231 -8.87 -24.65 20.42
N LYS A 232 -8.74 -25.02 21.71
CA LYS A 232 -7.46 -24.99 22.44
C LYS A 232 -6.34 -25.80 21.77
N ALA A 233 -6.68 -26.79 20.95
CA ALA A 233 -5.73 -27.65 20.24
C ALA A 233 -5.17 -27.01 18.96
N ALA A 234 -5.90 -26.08 18.31
CA ALA A 234 -5.38 -25.31 17.18
C ALA A 234 -4.32 -24.27 17.61
N VAL A 235 -4.46 -23.71 18.82
CA VAL A 235 -3.54 -22.68 19.38
C VAL A 235 -2.05 -23.05 19.27
N PRO A 236 -1.54 -24.18 19.81
CA PRO A 236 -0.12 -24.51 19.73
C PRO A 236 0.38 -24.69 18.29
N GLU A 237 -0.45 -25.19 17.37
CA GLU A 237 -0.08 -25.33 15.97
C GLU A 237 -0.03 -23.98 15.23
N MET A 238 -0.94 -23.06 15.52
CA MET A 238 -0.85 -21.68 15.03
C MET A 238 0.37 -20.96 15.59
N VAL A 239 0.66 -21.07 16.89
CA VAL A 239 1.88 -20.49 17.51
C VAL A 239 3.16 -21.04 16.89
N ARG A 240 3.20 -22.35 16.60
CA ARG A 240 4.34 -23.04 16.00
C ARG A 240 4.56 -22.69 14.52
N ARG A 241 3.47 -22.45 13.77
CA ARG A 241 3.50 -22.18 12.33
C ARG A 241 3.54 -20.67 12.00
N TYR A 242 3.26 -19.78 12.95
CA TYR A 242 3.32 -18.34 12.73
C TYR A 242 4.74 -17.85 12.41
N ASN A 243 4.90 -17.27 11.22
CA ASN A 243 6.15 -16.75 10.69
C ASN A 243 5.83 -15.54 9.79
N ASP A 244 6.46 -14.40 10.05
CA ASP A 244 6.18 -13.12 9.37
C ASP A 244 6.26 -13.23 7.84
N GLU A 245 7.11 -14.12 7.33
CA GLU A 245 7.41 -14.31 5.90
C GLU A 245 6.39 -15.20 5.15
N ASP A 246 5.46 -15.86 5.85
CA ASP A 246 4.45 -16.74 5.21
C ASP A 246 3.30 -15.90 4.63
N GLN A 247 3.41 -15.54 3.34
CA GLN A 247 2.45 -14.66 2.65
C GLN A 247 1.02 -15.22 2.57
N GLU A 248 0.80 -16.52 2.76
CA GLU A 248 -0.53 -17.13 2.76
C GLU A 248 -1.16 -17.21 4.16
N CYS A 249 -0.34 -17.52 5.18
CA CYS A 249 -0.83 -17.96 6.48
C CYS A 249 -0.41 -17.09 7.66
N SER A 250 0.59 -16.22 7.51
CA SER A 250 1.05 -15.30 8.57
C SER A 250 -0.11 -14.50 9.15
N PHE A 251 -0.94 -13.90 8.27
CA PHE A 251 -2.13 -13.16 8.68
C PHE A 251 -3.18 -14.06 9.35
N GLU A 252 -3.46 -15.24 8.81
CA GLU A 252 -4.52 -16.11 9.34
C GLU A 252 -4.16 -16.65 10.74
N PHE A 253 -2.89 -16.97 10.99
CA PHE A 253 -2.40 -17.33 12.32
C PHE A 253 -2.41 -16.14 13.29
N TYR A 254 -1.94 -14.96 12.87
CA TYR A 254 -2.06 -13.73 13.67
C TYR A 254 -3.51 -13.46 14.08
N ALA A 255 -4.43 -13.49 13.10
CA ALA A 255 -5.84 -13.21 13.29
C ALA A 255 -6.55 -14.27 14.15
N GLY A 256 -6.18 -15.56 14.03
CA GLY A 256 -6.69 -16.63 14.88
C GLY A 256 -6.18 -16.57 16.31
N LEU A 257 -4.91 -16.22 16.51
CA LEU A 257 -4.30 -16.11 17.84
C LEU A 257 -4.78 -14.87 18.61
N ILE A 258 -4.96 -13.72 17.94
CA ILE A 258 -5.49 -12.51 18.60
C ILE A 258 -6.99 -12.61 18.91
N SER A 259 -7.77 -13.31 18.07
CA SER A 259 -9.23 -13.53 18.26
C SER A 259 -9.60 -14.72 19.15
N ALA A 260 -8.62 -15.53 19.56
CA ALA A 260 -8.85 -16.78 20.27
C ALA A 260 -9.66 -16.57 21.57
N PRO A 261 -10.79 -17.28 21.77
CA PRO A 261 -11.62 -17.12 22.97
C PRO A 261 -10.92 -17.57 24.26
N GLN A 262 -9.72 -18.17 24.18
CA GLN A 262 -8.90 -18.54 25.34
C GLN A 262 -7.60 -17.72 25.40
N ARG A 263 -7.67 -16.38 25.30
CA ARG A 263 -6.52 -15.44 25.27
C ARG A 263 -5.39 -15.79 26.24
N GLN A 264 -5.71 -16.11 27.50
CA GLN A 264 -4.71 -16.50 28.52
C GLN A 264 -3.92 -17.78 28.14
N TRP A 265 -4.60 -18.78 27.57
CA TRP A 265 -3.96 -20.01 27.07
C TRP A 265 -3.03 -19.73 25.87
N VAL A 266 -3.37 -18.75 25.04
CA VAL A 266 -2.47 -18.29 23.95
C VAL A 266 -1.21 -17.65 24.51
N ILE A 267 -1.36 -16.74 25.50
CA ILE A 267 -0.23 -16.10 26.18
C ILE A 267 0.69 -17.16 26.81
N GLU A 268 0.13 -18.10 27.58
CA GLU A 268 0.89 -19.19 28.21
C GLU A 268 1.61 -20.08 27.18
N THR A 269 0.92 -20.43 26.08
CA THR A 269 1.51 -21.23 25.00
C THR A 269 2.68 -20.51 24.33
N MET A 270 2.53 -19.22 24.01
CA MET A 270 3.61 -18.41 23.43
C MET A 270 4.75 -18.18 24.45
N GLU A 271 4.45 -17.85 25.70
CA GLU A 271 5.45 -17.65 26.75
C GLU A 271 6.34 -18.89 26.98
N ALA A 272 5.79 -20.11 26.81
CA ALA A 272 6.53 -21.36 26.85
C ALA A 272 7.39 -21.59 25.58
N GLN A 273 6.89 -21.22 24.39
CA GLN A 273 7.61 -21.39 23.12
C GLN A 273 8.77 -20.39 22.92
N LEU A 274 8.85 -19.31 23.72
CA LEU A 274 9.99 -18.39 23.72
C LEU A 274 11.34 -19.11 23.87
N SER A 275 11.44 -20.10 24.76
CA SER A 275 12.67 -20.86 25.01
C SER A 275 12.85 -22.12 24.16
N ALA A 276 11.85 -22.50 23.36
CA ALA A 276 11.88 -23.74 22.60
C ALA A 276 13.00 -23.72 21.52
N PRO A 277 13.82 -24.79 21.39
CA PRO A 277 14.99 -24.79 20.51
C PRO A 277 14.70 -24.54 19.02
N THR A 278 13.52 -25.00 18.56
CA THR A 278 13.10 -24.96 17.15
C THR A 278 12.08 -23.87 16.84
N GLN A 279 11.57 -23.14 17.84
CA GLN A 279 10.66 -22.02 17.60
C GLN A 279 11.45 -20.79 17.14
N ALA A 280 11.23 -20.36 15.90
CA ALA A 280 11.62 -19.01 15.47
C ALA A 280 10.72 -17.99 16.18
N VAL A 281 11.32 -16.97 16.80
CA VAL A 281 10.61 -15.83 17.37
C VAL A 281 10.93 -14.62 16.50
N SER A 282 10.02 -14.32 15.58
CA SER A 282 10.09 -13.19 14.65
C SER A 282 9.57 -11.90 15.29
N GLY A 283 9.65 -10.78 14.54
CA GLY A 283 9.16 -9.48 15.02
C GLY A 283 7.64 -9.49 15.22
N GLY A 284 6.89 -9.97 14.24
CA GLY A 284 5.44 -10.16 14.32
C GLY A 284 5.04 -11.11 15.45
N TRP A 285 5.77 -12.21 15.64
CA TRP A 285 5.54 -13.15 16.74
C TRP A 285 5.72 -12.51 18.13
N LEU A 286 6.81 -11.77 18.35
CA LEU A 286 7.04 -11.08 19.64
C LEU A 286 6.02 -9.95 19.86
N ASN A 287 5.68 -9.22 18.79
CA ASN A 287 4.68 -8.15 18.84
C ASN A 287 3.28 -8.69 19.11
N LEU A 288 2.91 -9.86 18.58
CA LEU A 288 1.66 -10.55 18.89
C LEU A 288 1.57 -10.94 20.36
N LEU A 289 2.62 -11.56 20.94
CA LEU A 289 2.68 -11.84 22.38
C LEU A 289 2.58 -10.57 23.22
N THR A 290 3.21 -9.49 22.77
CA THR A 290 3.13 -8.17 23.43
C THR A 290 1.70 -7.62 23.37
N SER A 291 1.04 -7.62 22.20
CA SER A 291 -0.35 -7.19 22.01
C SER A 291 -1.37 -8.05 22.75
N LEU A 292 -1.10 -9.35 22.93
CA LEU A 292 -1.92 -10.26 23.73
C LEU A 292 -1.82 -9.93 25.23
N THR A 293 -0.61 -9.58 25.70
CA THR A 293 -0.33 -9.28 27.11
C THR A 293 -0.69 -7.84 27.51
N ALA A 294 -0.69 -6.91 26.55
CA ALA A 294 -1.10 -5.54 26.78
C ALA A 294 -2.59 -5.43 27.18
N PRO A 295 -2.97 -4.40 27.95
CA PRO A 295 -4.37 -4.01 28.13
C PRO A 295 -5.06 -3.81 26.76
N SER A 296 -6.39 -3.95 26.72
CA SER A 296 -7.16 -3.78 25.48
C SER A 296 -6.87 -2.42 24.83
N TRP A 297 -6.70 -2.44 23.51
CA TRP A 297 -6.44 -1.28 22.66
C TRP A 297 -7.65 -0.32 22.56
N ARG A 298 -8.82 -0.67 23.12
CA ARG A 298 -10.03 0.17 23.03
C ARG A 298 -9.76 1.60 23.53
N ALA A 299 -9.74 2.52 22.58
CA ALA A 299 -9.67 3.95 22.81
C ALA A 299 -10.84 4.45 23.68
N PRO A 300 -10.66 5.56 24.42
CA PRO A 300 -11.77 6.32 24.99
C PRO A 300 -12.65 6.94 23.88
N ASP A 301 -13.72 7.62 24.27
CA ASP A 301 -14.57 8.38 23.35
C ASP A 301 -13.73 9.36 22.51
N PRO A 302 -13.80 9.33 21.17
CA PRO A 302 -12.99 10.19 20.29
C PRO A 302 -13.32 11.68 20.42
N GLN A 303 -14.34 12.09 21.17
CA GLN A 303 -14.65 13.50 21.45
C GLN A 303 -13.73 14.12 22.53
N ASP A 304 -13.01 13.33 23.33
CA ASP A 304 -11.99 13.84 24.27
C ASP A 304 -10.57 13.54 23.77
N GLU A 305 -10.00 14.50 23.05
CA GLU A 305 -8.63 14.39 22.55
C GLU A 305 -7.57 14.26 23.67
N GLU A 306 -7.80 14.83 24.86
CA GLU A 306 -6.81 14.80 25.94
C GLU A 306 -6.80 13.44 26.61
N GLN A 307 -7.97 12.88 26.91
CA GLN A 307 -8.13 11.50 27.37
C GLN A 307 -7.61 10.51 26.32
N ALA A 308 -7.87 10.74 25.03
CA ALA A 308 -7.32 9.92 23.95
C ALA A 308 -5.78 9.98 23.89
N ARG A 309 -5.18 11.17 23.95
CA ARG A 309 -3.71 11.34 24.01
C ARG A 309 -3.11 10.62 25.22
N ALA A 310 -3.67 10.81 26.40
CA ALA A 310 -3.20 10.18 27.64
C ALA A 310 -3.36 8.64 27.63
N HIS A 311 -4.46 8.13 27.07
CA HIS A 311 -4.66 6.70 26.84
C HIS A 311 -3.57 6.14 25.91
N TRP A 312 -3.33 6.78 24.76
CA TRP A 312 -2.34 6.29 23.80
C TRP A 312 -0.91 6.35 24.32
N GLN A 313 -0.54 7.42 25.04
CA GLN A 313 0.77 7.51 25.72
C GLN A 313 0.96 6.33 26.69
N ARG A 314 -0.01 6.11 27.58
CA ARG A 314 0.06 5.01 28.56
C ARG A 314 0.03 3.63 27.91
N TYR A 315 -0.71 3.45 26.82
CA TYR A 315 -0.69 2.22 26.03
C TYR A 315 0.71 1.97 25.43
N GLN A 316 1.31 2.98 24.80
CA GLN A 316 2.65 2.88 24.20
C GLN A 316 3.74 2.59 25.25
N GLU A 317 3.71 3.26 26.40
CA GLU A 317 4.62 2.98 27.53
C GLU A 317 4.48 1.52 28.00
N THR A 318 3.24 1.06 28.22
CA THR A 318 2.96 -0.31 28.67
C THR A 318 3.39 -1.33 27.61
N TYR A 319 3.16 -1.05 26.33
CA TYR A 319 3.55 -1.90 25.20
C TYR A 319 5.07 -2.03 25.12
N GLN A 320 5.82 -0.92 25.20
CA GLN A 320 7.28 -0.92 25.18
C GLN A 320 7.87 -1.69 26.38
N GLN A 321 7.32 -1.51 27.59
CA GLN A 321 7.73 -2.26 28.78
C GLN A 321 7.53 -3.78 28.60
N LEU A 322 6.38 -4.19 28.04
CA LEU A 322 6.08 -5.60 27.75
C LEU A 322 6.97 -6.15 26.62
N GLN A 323 7.20 -5.38 25.55
CA GLN A 323 8.07 -5.77 24.44
C GLN A 323 9.50 -6.01 24.94
N MET A 324 10.02 -5.12 25.80
CA MET A 324 11.37 -5.26 26.39
C MET A 324 11.46 -6.38 27.43
N LYS A 325 10.40 -6.65 28.21
CA LYS A 325 10.27 -7.85 29.05
C LYS A 325 10.42 -9.12 28.20
N TYR A 326 9.75 -9.19 27.05
CA TYR A 326 9.80 -10.37 26.17
C TYR A 326 11.11 -10.47 25.36
N ALA A 327 11.68 -9.35 24.92
CA ALA A 327 13.01 -9.30 24.33
C ALA A 327 14.09 -9.79 25.31
N GLY A 328 14.02 -9.39 26.60
CA GLY A 328 14.92 -9.88 27.64
C GLY A 328 14.82 -11.39 27.88
N ARG A 329 13.60 -11.95 27.91
CA ARG A 329 13.39 -13.41 27.97
C ARG A 329 13.94 -14.13 26.73
N LEU A 330 13.79 -13.54 25.54
CA LEU A 330 14.34 -14.10 24.31
C LEU A 330 15.87 -14.07 24.33
N ALA A 331 16.50 -12.94 24.71
CA ALA A 331 17.95 -12.82 24.81
C ALA A 331 18.56 -13.82 25.81
N GLN A 332 17.90 -14.06 26.96
CA GLN A 332 18.32 -15.07 27.94
C GLN A 332 18.23 -16.51 27.42
N THR A 333 17.40 -16.78 26.40
CA THR A 333 17.10 -18.14 25.93
C THR A 333 17.54 -18.42 24.49
N VAL A 334 18.02 -17.42 23.75
CA VAL A 334 18.45 -17.56 22.33
C VAL A 334 19.65 -18.51 22.15
N ALA A 335 20.45 -18.72 23.21
CA ALA A 335 21.51 -19.73 23.23
C ALA A 335 21.00 -21.18 23.21
N LEU A 336 19.73 -21.42 23.57
CA LEU A 336 19.07 -22.73 23.50
C LEU A 336 18.47 -23.01 22.11
N LYS A 337 18.40 -22.01 21.22
CA LYS A 337 17.82 -22.13 19.88
C LYS A 337 18.83 -22.62 18.84
N THR A 338 18.34 -23.30 17.82
CA THR A 338 19.18 -23.95 16.78
C THR A 338 18.74 -23.56 15.36
N GLY A 339 19.71 -23.38 14.45
CA GLY A 339 19.45 -23.06 13.04
C GLY A 339 18.62 -21.79 12.83
N LYS A 340 17.77 -21.76 11.78
CA LYS A 340 16.89 -20.61 11.47
C LYS A 340 16.11 -20.09 12.69
N ALA A 341 15.70 -20.95 13.63
CA ALA A 341 15.04 -20.51 14.86
C ALA A 341 15.90 -19.58 15.72
N ARG A 342 17.21 -19.86 15.82
CA ARG A 342 18.21 -19.01 16.46
C ARG A 342 18.43 -17.74 15.66
N ALA A 343 18.67 -17.87 14.34
CA ALA A 343 18.99 -16.75 13.47
C ALA A 343 17.87 -15.69 13.43
N VAL A 344 16.61 -16.11 13.23
CA VAL A 344 15.45 -15.19 13.23
C VAL A 344 15.28 -14.51 14.59
N SER A 345 15.43 -15.26 15.69
CA SER A 345 15.34 -14.70 17.05
C SER A 345 16.44 -13.67 17.33
N LEU A 346 17.66 -13.88 16.83
CA LEU A 346 18.76 -12.93 16.91
C LEU A 346 18.51 -11.69 16.04
N ASN A 347 17.92 -11.85 14.85
CA ASN A 347 17.50 -10.73 14.01
C ASN A 347 16.45 -9.88 14.72
N THR A 348 15.43 -10.50 15.35
CA THR A 348 14.41 -9.77 16.13
C THR A 348 15.00 -8.99 17.30
N LEU A 349 16.03 -9.52 17.98
CA LEU A 349 16.77 -8.76 19.01
C LEU A 349 17.54 -7.58 18.42
N LEU A 350 18.15 -7.72 17.23
CA LEU A 350 18.80 -6.61 16.52
C LEU A 350 17.80 -5.53 16.08
N ASP A 351 16.63 -5.91 15.55
CA ASP A 351 15.58 -4.97 15.11
C ASP A 351 14.98 -4.18 16.29
N LEU A 352 14.88 -4.80 17.46
CA LEU A 352 14.48 -4.16 18.72
C LEU A 352 15.61 -3.34 19.37
N LYS A 353 16.77 -3.22 18.71
CA LYS A 353 17.97 -2.49 19.19
C LYS A 353 18.48 -3.00 20.54
N TRP A 354 18.33 -4.31 20.81
CA TRP A 354 18.89 -4.94 21.99
C TRP A 354 20.43 -4.77 22.02
N ASP A 355 21.02 -4.80 23.22
CA ASP A 355 22.46 -4.60 23.39
C ASP A 355 23.25 -5.66 22.60
N LYS A 356 23.96 -5.18 21.57
CA LYS A 356 24.74 -6.03 20.66
C LYS A 356 25.97 -6.64 21.33
N THR A 357 26.45 -6.09 22.45
CA THR A 357 27.54 -6.70 23.22
C THR A 357 27.11 -8.01 23.90
N ALA A 358 25.80 -8.21 24.08
CA ALA A 358 25.20 -9.46 24.57
C ALA A 358 24.76 -10.42 23.43
N LEU A 359 25.00 -10.09 22.16
CA LEU A 359 24.63 -10.92 21.01
C LEU A 359 25.88 -11.56 20.35
N PRO A 360 25.76 -12.78 19.79
CA PRO A 360 26.81 -13.36 18.96
C PRO A 360 27.01 -12.56 17.66
N ASP A 361 28.22 -12.62 17.10
CA ASP A 361 28.57 -11.97 15.83
C ASP A 361 27.58 -12.35 14.72
N LEU A 362 27.08 -11.33 14.00
CA LEU A 362 26.13 -11.49 12.91
C LEU A 362 26.67 -12.41 11.79
N ALA A 363 27.97 -12.41 11.55
CA ALA A 363 28.58 -13.32 10.57
C ALA A 363 28.30 -14.81 10.89
N SER A 364 28.03 -15.16 12.15
CA SER A 364 27.76 -16.53 12.59
C SER A 364 26.35 -17.04 12.28
N PHE A 365 25.39 -16.17 11.97
CA PHE A 365 23.99 -16.57 11.70
C PHE A 365 23.34 -15.93 10.47
N PHE A 366 23.97 -14.91 9.85
CA PHE A 366 23.45 -14.23 8.65
C PHE A 366 23.03 -15.19 7.54
N GLY A 367 23.80 -16.26 7.30
CA GLY A 367 23.52 -17.26 6.25
C GLY A 367 22.37 -18.23 6.56
N GLU A 368 21.77 -18.19 7.75
CA GLU A 368 20.59 -18.98 8.13
C GLU A 368 19.27 -18.17 8.05
N LEU A 369 19.37 -16.86 7.81
CA LEU A 369 18.24 -15.95 7.56
C LEU A 369 17.71 -16.10 6.12
N SER A 370 16.48 -15.64 5.86
CA SER A 370 15.95 -15.56 4.50
C SER A 370 16.67 -14.52 3.63
N LEU A 371 16.46 -14.55 2.31
CA LEU A 371 16.98 -13.52 1.39
C LEU A 371 16.44 -12.13 1.75
N GLN A 372 15.16 -12.04 2.12
CA GLN A 372 14.50 -10.79 2.55
C GLN A 372 15.12 -10.23 3.85
N GLN A 373 15.38 -11.09 4.84
CA GLN A 373 16.05 -10.72 6.09
C GLN A 373 17.51 -10.31 5.87
N GLN A 374 18.26 -11.09 5.09
CA GLN A 374 19.64 -10.78 4.68
C GLN A 374 19.71 -9.42 3.97
N ARG A 375 18.77 -9.13 3.06
CA ARG A 375 18.68 -7.82 2.40
C ARG A 375 18.39 -6.72 3.41
N SER A 376 17.33 -6.84 4.20
CA SER A 376 16.91 -5.78 5.15
C SER A 376 18.03 -5.43 6.15
N LEU A 377 18.84 -6.41 6.55
CA LEU A 377 20.04 -6.18 7.35
C LEU A 377 21.10 -5.36 6.60
N LEU A 378 21.44 -5.74 5.36
CA LEU A 378 22.43 -5.03 4.55
C LEU A 378 21.94 -3.69 4.00
N GLU A 379 20.63 -3.46 3.96
CA GLU A 379 20.01 -2.25 3.44
C GLU A 379 19.69 -1.27 4.58
N ASN A 380 18.69 -1.60 5.41
CA ASN A 380 18.13 -0.72 6.44
C ASN A 380 18.97 -0.72 7.73
N ARG A 381 19.50 -1.87 8.14
CA ARG A 381 20.27 -1.99 9.40
C ARG A 381 21.76 -1.76 9.25
N TRP A 382 22.27 -1.43 8.06
CA TRP A 382 23.71 -1.29 7.83
C TRP A 382 24.44 -0.36 8.83
N PRO A 383 23.94 0.84 9.17
CA PRO A 383 24.58 1.72 10.17
C PRO A 383 24.71 1.09 11.57
N GLN A 384 23.94 0.03 11.84
CA GLN A 384 23.90 -0.66 13.12
C GLN A 384 24.75 -1.94 13.17
N ILE A 385 25.07 -2.53 12.01
CA ILE A 385 25.76 -3.84 11.88
C ILE A 385 27.09 -3.79 11.12
N GLY A 386 27.39 -2.68 10.44
CA GLY A 386 28.55 -2.56 9.55
C GLY A 386 29.87 -2.82 10.26
N SER A 387 30.54 -3.92 9.90
CA SER A 387 31.78 -4.38 10.52
C SER A 387 32.63 -5.17 9.52
N ALA A 388 33.95 -5.04 9.62
CA ALA A 388 34.90 -5.83 8.82
C ALA A 388 34.71 -7.36 8.99
N ALA A 389 34.15 -7.80 10.11
CA ALA A 389 33.78 -9.21 10.36
C ALA A 389 32.79 -9.77 9.32
N LEU A 390 31.97 -8.92 8.68
CA LEU A 390 31.02 -9.33 7.65
C LEU A 390 31.66 -9.56 6.27
N LEU A 391 32.88 -9.08 6.01
CA LEU A 391 33.53 -9.19 4.69
C LEU A 391 33.56 -10.62 4.10
N PRO A 392 33.87 -11.69 4.86
CA PRO A 392 33.80 -13.06 4.34
C PRO A 392 32.39 -13.48 3.91
N VAL A 393 31.36 -13.03 4.63
CA VAL A 393 29.95 -13.31 4.32
C VAL A 393 29.51 -12.53 3.09
N LEU A 394 29.82 -11.23 3.01
CA LEU A 394 29.51 -10.39 1.85
C LEU A 394 30.17 -10.93 0.57
N ARG A 395 31.44 -11.34 0.64
CA ARG A 395 32.16 -11.98 -0.48
C ARG A 395 31.47 -13.27 -0.92
N LYS A 396 31.03 -14.12 0.03
CA LYS A 396 30.30 -15.35 -0.26
C LYS A 396 28.96 -15.07 -0.98
N VAL A 397 28.17 -14.12 -0.48
CA VAL A 397 26.90 -13.70 -1.09
C VAL A 397 27.13 -13.21 -2.53
N TYR A 398 28.12 -12.34 -2.73
CA TYR A 398 28.46 -11.83 -4.07
C TYR A 398 28.91 -12.95 -5.03
N GLN A 399 29.76 -13.87 -4.57
CA GLN A 399 30.22 -15.01 -5.37
C GLN A 399 29.08 -15.98 -5.73
N GLN A 400 28.14 -16.24 -4.82
CA GLN A 400 27.03 -17.17 -5.05
C GLN A 400 26.16 -16.77 -6.26
N ARG A 401 25.98 -15.47 -6.53
CA ARG A 401 25.24 -15.00 -7.72
C ARG A 401 26.01 -15.20 -9.03
N LEU A 402 27.35 -15.21 -9.00
CA LEU A 402 28.19 -15.50 -10.18
C LEU A 402 28.15 -16.99 -10.57
N SER A 403 27.88 -17.88 -9.61
CA SER A 403 27.60 -19.31 -9.83
C SER A 403 26.11 -19.64 -10.02
N GLY A 404 25.23 -18.64 -9.90
CA GLY A 404 23.78 -18.80 -9.91
C GLY A 404 23.17 -18.80 -11.31
N LYS A 405 21.98 -19.40 -11.47
CA LYS A 405 21.22 -19.34 -12.71
C LYS A 405 20.68 -17.92 -12.96
N PRO A 406 20.40 -17.53 -14.22
CA PRO A 406 19.68 -16.29 -14.51
C PRO A 406 18.30 -16.21 -13.82
N GLU A 407 17.65 -17.36 -13.66
CA GLU A 407 16.35 -17.57 -13.00
C GLU A 407 16.30 -17.20 -11.49
N ASP A 408 17.44 -16.87 -10.87
CA ASP A 408 17.59 -16.66 -9.40
C ASP A 408 16.78 -15.48 -8.78
N GLY A 409 16.03 -14.74 -9.58
CA GLY A 409 15.02 -13.76 -9.14
C GLY A 409 15.54 -12.38 -8.72
N TYR A 410 14.60 -11.43 -8.59
CA TYR A 410 14.87 -10.03 -8.20
C TYR A 410 15.60 -9.93 -6.86
N GLU A 411 15.12 -10.64 -5.84
CA GLU A 411 15.69 -10.58 -4.47
C GLU A 411 17.18 -10.94 -4.43
N ARG A 412 17.65 -11.87 -5.27
CA ARG A 412 19.07 -12.25 -5.29
C ARG A 412 19.92 -11.21 -6.03
N LYS A 413 19.41 -10.57 -7.09
CA LYS A 413 20.08 -9.42 -7.76
C LYS A 413 20.23 -8.25 -6.77
N ASP A 414 19.18 -7.98 -6.01
CA ASP A 414 19.15 -6.94 -4.97
C ASP A 414 20.11 -7.26 -3.81
N LEU A 415 20.02 -8.45 -3.19
CA LEU A 415 20.96 -8.87 -2.15
C LEU A 415 22.43 -8.85 -2.61
N THR A 416 22.71 -9.21 -3.87
CA THR A 416 24.05 -9.12 -4.48
C THR A 416 24.50 -7.66 -4.64
N THR A 417 23.57 -6.77 -5.00
CA THR A 417 23.79 -5.32 -5.11
C THR A 417 24.18 -4.73 -3.76
N GLN A 418 23.40 -5.01 -2.71
CA GLN A 418 23.70 -4.58 -1.35
C GLN A 418 25.05 -5.16 -0.89
N ALA A 419 25.31 -6.44 -1.13
CA ALA A 419 26.59 -7.07 -0.78
C ALA A 419 27.79 -6.37 -1.43
N LEU A 420 27.72 -6.03 -2.72
CA LEU A 420 28.78 -5.26 -3.41
C LEU A 420 28.93 -3.84 -2.84
N ARG A 421 27.82 -3.13 -2.59
CA ARG A 421 27.81 -1.79 -1.97
C ARG A 421 28.50 -1.81 -0.60
N ARG A 422 28.27 -2.87 0.20
CA ARG A 422 28.86 -3.02 1.53
C ARG A 422 30.30 -3.55 1.53
N ILE A 423 30.72 -4.32 0.50
CA ILE A 423 32.15 -4.61 0.26
C ILE A 423 32.89 -3.31 -0.05
N TYR A 424 32.39 -2.47 -0.94
CA TYR A 424 33.01 -1.18 -1.25
C TYR A 424 33.12 -0.25 -0.03
N ALA A 425 32.11 -0.22 0.83
CA ALA A 425 32.14 0.56 2.07
C ALA A 425 33.17 0.06 3.12
N LEU A 426 33.58 -1.21 3.08
CA LEU A 426 34.52 -1.82 4.05
C LEU A 426 35.91 -2.11 3.48
N ALA A 427 36.03 -2.23 2.15
CA ALA A 427 37.26 -2.53 1.42
C ALA A 427 37.20 -1.85 0.04
N PRO A 428 37.45 -0.52 -0.05
CA PRO A 428 37.21 0.27 -1.25
C PRO A 428 37.92 -0.25 -2.51
N ASP A 429 39.18 -0.67 -2.42
CA ASP A 429 39.95 -1.19 -3.55
C ASP A 429 39.37 -2.51 -4.10
N GLU A 430 38.89 -3.37 -3.21
CA GLU A 430 38.22 -4.62 -3.59
C GLU A 430 36.86 -4.32 -4.24
N GLY A 431 36.05 -3.47 -3.61
CA GLY A 431 34.76 -3.05 -4.13
C GLY A 431 34.88 -2.39 -5.51
N ARG A 432 35.82 -1.47 -5.68
CA ARG A 432 36.14 -0.81 -6.97
C ARG A 432 36.44 -1.84 -8.05
N ARG A 433 37.37 -2.77 -7.78
CA ARG A 433 37.74 -3.84 -8.70
C ARG A 433 36.54 -4.72 -9.07
N LEU A 434 35.66 -5.02 -8.11
CA LEU A 434 34.45 -5.82 -8.36
C LEU A 434 33.37 -5.05 -9.15
N MET A 435 33.21 -3.74 -8.91
CA MET A 435 32.32 -2.86 -9.68
C MET A 435 32.77 -2.73 -11.13
N LEU A 436 34.07 -2.47 -11.38
CA LEU A 436 34.64 -2.46 -12.73
C LEU A 436 34.50 -3.82 -13.44
N ALA A 437 34.61 -4.94 -12.69
CA ALA A 437 34.35 -6.28 -13.21
C ALA A 437 32.84 -6.62 -13.37
N ALA A 438 31.93 -5.80 -12.85
CA ALA A 438 30.49 -5.89 -13.11
C ALA A 438 30.10 -5.07 -14.34
N MET A 439 30.61 -3.83 -14.44
CA MET A 439 30.45 -2.95 -15.60
C MET A 439 30.84 -3.60 -16.94
N LYS A 440 31.85 -4.50 -16.92
CA LYS A 440 32.31 -5.20 -18.13
C LYS A 440 31.41 -6.34 -18.62
N ARG A 441 30.35 -6.72 -17.90
CA ARG A 441 29.50 -7.88 -18.25
C ARG A 441 28.19 -7.44 -18.91
N PRO A 442 27.70 -8.15 -19.97
CA PRO A 442 26.38 -7.89 -20.57
C PRO A 442 25.25 -7.89 -19.54
N ASN A 443 25.30 -8.81 -18.56
CA ASN A 443 24.56 -8.69 -17.32
C ASN A 443 25.51 -8.38 -16.14
N PRO A 444 25.50 -7.14 -15.60
CA PRO A 444 26.32 -6.78 -14.44
C PRO A 444 25.97 -7.54 -13.15
N GLY A 445 24.75 -8.10 -13.05
CA GLY A 445 24.28 -8.86 -11.89
C GLY A 445 24.01 -8.02 -10.63
N VAL A 446 24.13 -6.69 -10.73
CA VAL A 446 23.91 -5.69 -9.68
C VAL A 446 23.26 -4.43 -10.27
N ALA A 447 22.58 -3.63 -9.45
CA ALA A 447 21.91 -2.41 -9.93
C ALA A 447 22.88 -1.24 -10.20
N PHE A 448 22.53 -0.40 -11.17
CA PHE A 448 23.30 0.79 -11.57
C PHE A 448 23.66 1.71 -10.39
N ALA A 449 22.74 1.95 -9.46
CA ALA A 449 22.96 2.82 -8.30
C ALA A 449 24.12 2.38 -7.37
N THR A 450 24.58 1.13 -7.46
CA THR A 450 25.80 0.67 -6.78
C THR A 450 27.04 0.82 -7.67
N LEU A 451 26.91 0.70 -8.99
CA LEU A 451 28.01 0.96 -9.94
C LEU A 451 28.37 2.45 -10.02
N ALA A 452 27.37 3.33 -9.90
CA ALA A 452 27.51 4.80 -9.89
C ALA A 452 28.24 5.38 -8.67
N LEU A 453 28.63 4.53 -7.70
CA LEU A 453 29.37 4.92 -6.49
C LEU A 453 30.88 5.09 -6.70
N LEU A 454 31.39 4.78 -7.90
CA LEU A 454 32.79 5.07 -8.23
C LEU A 454 32.96 6.58 -8.47
N PRO A 455 34.00 7.22 -7.88
CA PRO A 455 34.17 8.67 -7.90
C PRO A 455 34.67 9.22 -9.24
N ASP A 456 35.00 8.35 -10.19
CA ASP A 456 35.54 8.70 -11.49
C ASP A 456 34.58 9.58 -12.29
N GLU A 457 35.10 10.57 -13.00
CA GLU A 457 34.31 11.39 -13.92
C GLU A 457 33.99 10.60 -15.20
N THR A 458 34.98 9.89 -15.74
CA THR A 458 34.85 8.98 -16.89
C THR A 458 35.72 7.74 -16.71
N LEU A 459 35.42 6.67 -17.46
CA LEU A 459 36.17 5.41 -17.50
C LEU A 459 36.49 5.04 -18.97
N PRO A 460 37.43 5.75 -19.64
CA PRO A 460 37.65 5.60 -21.08
C PRO A 460 38.05 4.18 -21.51
N GLU A 461 38.66 3.39 -20.62
CA GLU A 461 38.99 1.98 -20.87
C GLU A 461 37.77 1.04 -20.91
N LEU A 462 36.57 1.57 -20.64
CA LEU A 462 35.28 0.88 -20.73
C LEU A 462 34.39 1.39 -21.88
N ASP A 463 34.71 2.53 -22.51
CA ASP A 463 33.88 3.17 -23.56
C ASP A 463 33.35 2.15 -24.60
N GLN A 464 34.26 1.39 -25.23
CA GLN A 464 33.89 0.37 -26.23
C GLN A 464 33.00 -0.73 -25.63
N ILE A 465 33.28 -1.16 -24.39
CA ILE A 465 32.54 -2.24 -23.71
C ILE A 465 31.12 -1.78 -23.34
N PHE A 466 30.94 -0.50 -23.00
CA PHE A 466 29.62 0.08 -22.76
C PHE A 466 28.75 0.07 -24.02
N MET A 467 29.29 0.45 -25.19
CA MET A 467 28.56 0.35 -26.46
C MET A 467 28.27 -1.10 -26.83
N GLU A 468 29.28 -1.97 -26.81
CA GLU A 468 29.11 -3.38 -27.17
C GLU A 468 28.08 -4.11 -26.29
N ASN A 469 27.96 -3.76 -25.00
CA ASN A 469 26.95 -4.33 -24.12
C ASN A 469 25.57 -3.68 -24.33
N PHE A 470 25.50 -2.36 -24.59
CA PHE A 470 24.25 -1.68 -24.91
C PHE A 470 23.60 -2.22 -26.20
N GLU A 471 24.40 -2.39 -27.26
CA GLU A 471 23.96 -2.88 -28.58
C GLU A 471 23.47 -4.34 -28.56
N ARG A 472 23.90 -5.14 -27.57
CA ARG A 472 23.38 -6.51 -27.33
C ARG A 472 21.97 -6.52 -26.73
N GLY A 473 21.47 -5.38 -26.24
CA GLY A 473 20.12 -5.22 -25.65
C GLY A 473 19.94 -5.77 -24.24
N GLU A 474 20.75 -6.75 -23.80
CA GLU A 474 20.75 -7.27 -22.43
C GLU A 474 21.00 -6.15 -21.40
N GLU A 475 20.08 -5.97 -20.44
CA GLU A 475 20.18 -4.95 -19.38
C GLU A 475 20.48 -3.53 -19.93
N SER A 476 19.98 -3.19 -21.13
CA SER A 476 20.28 -1.95 -21.86
C SER A 476 20.04 -0.65 -21.07
N GLU A 477 19.11 -0.64 -20.12
CA GLU A 477 18.91 0.46 -19.16
C GLU A 477 20.13 0.72 -18.29
N ILE A 478 20.81 -0.34 -17.81
CA ILE A 478 22.04 -0.20 -17.02
C ILE A 478 23.17 0.28 -17.91
N HIS A 479 23.26 -0.19 -19.16
CA HIS A 479 24.34 0.24 -20.07
C HIS A 479 24.16 1.67 -20.58
N SER A 480 22.94 2.14 -20.87
CA SER A 480 22.71 3.57 -21.16
C SER A 480 23.03 4.46 -19.95
N ALA A 481 22.78 3.97 -18.73
CA ALA A 481 23.15 4.66 -17.50
C ALA A 481 24.66 4.68 -17.26
N LEU A 482 25.38 3.61 -17.61
CA LEU A 482 26.85 3.58 -17.59
C LEU A 482 27.48 4.49 -18.65
N ILE A 483 26.88 4.59 -19.85
CA ILE A 483 27.29 5.56 -20.88
C ILE A 483 27.10 6.99 -20.36
N GLU A 484 25.90 7.34 -19.90
CA GLU A 484 25.61 8.65 -19.31
C GLU A 484 26.63 9.04 -18.23
N ARG A 485 26.79 8.17 -17.22
CA ARG A 485 27.58 8.47 -16.03
C ARG A 485 29.09 8.38 -16.23
N TYR A 486 29.59 7.48 -17.08
CA TYR A 486 31.03 7.15 -17.15
C TYR A 486 31.66 7.18 -18.54
N ALA A 487 30.91 7.26 -19.64
CA ALA A 487 31.57 7.32 -20.95
C ALA A 487 32.32 8.63 -21.14
N SER A 488 33.49 8.54 -21.77
CA SER A 488 34.29 9.69 -22.18
C SER A 488 33.84 10.23 -23.54
N ALA A 489 34.48 11.29 -24.02
CA ALA A 489 34.09 11.93 -25.29
C ALA A 489 34.33 11.05 -26.54
N SER A 490 35.09 9.95 -26.46
CA SER A 490 35.35 9.05 -27.61
C SER A 490 34.08 8.46 -28.22
N LEU A 491 33.05 8.20 -27.40
CA LEU A 491 31.77 7.67 -27.89
C LEU A 491 30.86 8.72 -28.54
N SER A 492 31.21 10.02 -28.48
CA SER A 492 30.32 11.12 -28.88
C SER A 492 29.78 10.93 -30.30
N ALA A 493 30.65 10.60 -31.26
CA ALA A 493 30.25 10.36 -32.64
C ALA A 493 29.32 9.14 -32.78
N HIS A 494 29.65 8.02 -32.13
CA HIS A 494 28.88 6.78 -32.26
C HIS A 494 27.49 6.90 -31.65
N VAL A 495 27.39 7.44 -30.43
CA VAL A 495 26.10 7.69 -29.78
C VAL A 495 25.30 8.76 -30.55
N SER A 496 25.94 9.79 -31.10
CA SER A 496 25.23 10.80 -31.92
C SER A 496 24.62 10.20 -33.19
N THR A 497 25.31 9.27 -33.87
CA THR A 497 24.76 8.55 -35.03
C THR A 497 23.59 7.66 -34.61
N LEU A 498 23.78 6.82 -33.58
CA LEU A 498 22.73 5.97 -33.03
C LEU A 498 21.47 6.79 -32.66
N MET A 499 21.65 7.90 -31.95
CA MET A 499 20.55 8.77 -31.54
C MET A 499 19.89 9.47 -32.73
N ALA A 500 20.64 9.90 -33.75
CA ALA A 500 20.04 10.49 -34.95
C ALA A 500 19.13 9.51 -35.71
N GLU A 501 19.42 8.20 -35.65
CA GLU A 501 18.61 7.13 -36.24
C GLU A 501 17.46 6.61 -35.35
N LYS A 502 17.54 6.82 -34.03
CA LYS A 502 16.67 6.13 -33.04
C LYS A 502 15.97 7.03 -32.03
N VAL A 503 16.27 8.32 -31.96
CA VAL A 503 15.50 9.28 -31.15
C VAL A 503 14.02 9.25 -31.55
N GLY A 504 13.11 9.32 -30.57
CA GLY A 504 11.68 9.08 -30.74
C GLY A 504 11.26 7.61 -30.70
N GLN A 505 12.14 6.67 -31.09
CA GLN A 505 11.85 5.22 -31.16
C GLN A 505 12.37 4.41 -29.95
N MET A 506 13.16 5.03 -29.08
CA MET A 506 13.76 4.37 -27.91
C MET A 506 12.91 4.58 -26.66
N ALA A 507 12.88 3.57 -25.78
CA ALA A 507 12.26 3.72 -24.46
C ALA A 507 12.95 4.86 -23.67
N CYS A 508 12.15 5.62 -22.93
CA CYS A 508 12.53 6.96 -22.47
C CYS A 508 13.77 6.96 -21.56
N TYR A 509 13.92 5.93 -20.73
CA TYR A 509 15.06 5.78 -19.83
C TYR A 509 16.40 5.65 -20.58
N GLN A 510 16.42 4.92 -21.71
CA GLN A 510 17.58 4.83 -22.58
C GLN A 510 17.78 6.14 -23.35
N GLN A 511 16.70 6.71 -23.90
CA GLN A 511 16.76 7.95 -24.68
C GLN A 511 17.34 9.12 -23.87
N ASP A 512 16.73 9.47 -22.75
CA ASP A 512 17.09 10.68 -21.99
C ASP A 512 18.53 10.60 -21.44
N ARG A 513 19.00 9.38 -21.15
CA ARG A 513 20.38 9.11 -20.73
C ARG A 513 21.40 9.29 -21.85
N LEU A 514 21.09 8.83 -23.05
CA LEU A 514 21.97 9.02 -24.22
C LEU A 514 21.91 10.47 -24.74
N LEU A 515 20.77 11.16 -24.63
CA LEU A 515 20.65 12.60 -24.88
C LEU A 515 21.50 13.41 -23.88
N ALA A 516 21.41 13.10 -22.59
CA ALA A 516 22.23 13.73 -21.55
C ALA A 516 23.73 13.46 -21.74
N TYR A 517 24.10 12.24 -22.14
CA TYR A 517 25.48 11.91 -22.54
C TYR A 517 25.97 12.82 -23.68
N VAL A 518 25.24 12.87 -24.81
CA VAL A 518 25.68 13.67 -25.97
C VAL A 518 25.73 15.15 -25.61
N LEU A 519 24.74 15.68 -24.87
CA LEU A 519 24.75 17.06 -24.37
C LEU A 519 26.00 17.36 -23.52
N ARG A 520 26.38 16.44 -22.61
CA ARG A 520 27.55 16.56 -21.73
C ARG A 520 28.90 16.60 -22.48
N VAL A 521 29.02 15.89 -23.62
CA VAL A 521 30.29 15.81 -24.38
C VAL A 521 30.33 16.66 -25.65
N ASN A 522 29.17 17.08 -26.17
CA ASN A 522 29.00 17.85 -27.41
C ASN A 522 27.63 18.57 -27.37
N GLU A 523 27.59 19.72 -26.70
CA GLU A 523 26.37 20.51 -26.45
C GLU A 523 25.56 20.76 -27.74
N ALA A 524 26.23 21.13 -28.84
CA ALA A 524 25.57 21.44 -30.10
C ALA A 524 24.82 20.24 -30.71
N SER A 525 25.42 19.05 -30.70
CA SER A 525 24.74 17.83 -31.17
C SER A 525 23.66 17.36 -30.18
N GLY A 526 23.90 17.50 -28.87
CA GLY A 526 22.92 17.16 -27.85
C GLY A 526 21.65 18.01 -27.97
N MET A 527 21.80 19.33 -28.05
CA MET A 527 20.70 20.28 -28.23
C MET A 527 19.90 20.05 -29.52
N ALA A 528 20.56 19.63 -30.61
CA ALA A 528 19.88 19.25 -31.85
C ALA A 528 19.01 17.99 -31.68
N LEU A 529 19.57 16.93 -31.06
CA LEU A 529 18.86 15.68 -30.81
C LEU A 529 17.71 15.84 -29.80
N ILE A 530 17.87 16.67 -28.77
CA ILE A 530 16.81 16.97 -27.80
C ILE A 530 15.66 17.73 -28.48
N ARG A 531 15.98 18.71 -29.34
CA ARG A 531 14.97 19.42 -30.15
C ARG A 531 14.23 18.45 -31.08
N GLN A 532 14.94 17.51 -31.71
CA GLN A 532 14.32 16.45 -32.52
C GLN A 532 13.39 15.55 -31.69
N ALA A 533 13.82 15.12 -30.49
CA ALA A 533 13.01 14.31 -29.57
C ALA A 533 11.69 14.97 -29.16
N LEU A 534 11.67 16.30 -28.98
CA LEU A 534 10.46 17.07 -28.66
C LEU A 534 9.47 17.20 -29.84
N THR A 535 9.92 16.89 -31.06
CA THR A 535 9.11 16.95 -32.29
C THR A 535 8.66 15.59 -32.83
N LEU A 536 9.24 14.48 -32.35
CA LEU A 536 8.85 13.11 -32.74
C LEU A 536 7.84 12.55 -31.73
N ARG A 537 6.56 12.55 -32.11
CA ARG A 537 5.43 12.29 -31.19
C ARG A 537 4.69 10.97 -31.45
N ASP A 538 5.06 10.26 -32.52
CA ASP A 538 4.24 9.16 -33.08
C ASP A 538 4.46 7.79 -32.41
N ASP A 539 5.67 7.49 -31.91
CA ASP A 539 6.08 6.12 -31.54
C ASP A 539 6.00 5.78 -30.04
N THR A 540 6.67 6.57 -29.17
CA THR A 540 6.97 6.14 -27.78
C THR A 540 6.35 6.99 -26.67
N HIS A 541 5.73 8.12 -27.01
CA HIS A 541 5.22 9.13 -26.06
C HIS A 541 6.26 9.66 -25.04
N CYS A 542 7.56 9.50 -25.30
CA CYS A 542 8.61 10.01 -24.41
C CYS A 542 8.75 11.54 -24.44
N TYR A 543 8.34 12.17 -25.54
CA TYR A 543 8.58 13.58 -25.87
C TYR A 543 8.17 14.60 -24.77
N PRO A 544 7.09 14.43 -23.96
CA PRO A 544 6.77 15.38 -22.88
C PRO A 544 7.82 15.43 -21.76
N ASN A 545 8.53 14.32 -21.56
CA ASN A 545 9.39 14.12 -20.39
C ASN A 545 10.86 14.44 -20.66
N VAL A 546 11.31 14.45 -21.92
CA VAL A 546 12.72 14.62 -22.33
C VAL A 546 13.39 15.82 -21.66
N LEU A 547 12.73 16.99 -21.62
CA LEU A 547 13.28 18.19 -20.98
C LEU A 547 13.56 17.99 -19.48
N ASN A 548 12.76 17.17 -18.78
CA ASN A 548 12.94 16.88 -17.36
C ASN A 548 13.98 15.77 -17.14
N GLY A 549 13.91 14.68 -17.91
CA GLY A 549 14.83 13.54 -17.82
C GLY A 549 16.27 13.93 -18.15
N VAL A 550 16.47 14.73 -19.21
CA VAL A 550 17.80 15.26 -19.55
C VAL A 550 18.29 16.26 -18.50
N ALA A 551 17.45 17.21 -18.06
CA ALA A 551 17.85 18.22 -17.08
C ALA A 551 18.19 17.64 -15.68
N GLU A 552 17.62 16.49 -15.32
CA GLU A 552 17.96 15.76 -14.08
C GLU A 552 19.36 15.14 -14.10
N LEU A 553 19.85 14.80 -15.29
CA LEU A 553 21.15 14.16 -15.50
C LEU A 553 22.22 15.21 -15.85
N HIS A 554 21.90 16.14 -16.75
CA HIS A 554 22.80 17.21 -17.20
C HIS A 554 22.01 18.45 -17.65
N PHE A 555 21.86 19.43 -16.76
CA PHE A 555 21.30 20.75 -17.09
C PHE A 555 22.34 21.66 -17.74
N ALA A 556 21.98 22.31 -18.86
CA ALA A 556 22.78 23.31 -19.55
C ALA A 556 21.95 24.58 -19.86
N PRO A 557 22.55 25.79 -19.94
CA PRO A 557 21.81 27.03 -20.19
C PRO A 557 21.03 27.06 -21.53
N GLU A 558 21.53 26.37 -22.56
CA GLU A 558 20.80 26.24 -23.83
C GLU A 558 19.50 25.41 -23.68
N LEU A 559 19.45 24.49 -22.71
CA LEU A 559 18.26 23.69 -22.40
C LEU A 559 17.16 24.53 -21.75
N GLU A 560 17.51 25.55 -20.96
CA GLU A 560 16.57 26.56 -20.47
C GLU A 560 15.98 27.38 -21.63
N LYS A 561 16.81 27.83 -22.57
CA LYS A 561 16.33 28.55 -23.77
C LYS A 561 15.38 27.68 -24.60
N LEU A 562 15.69 26.40 -24.76
CA LEU A 562 14.85 25.44 -25.48
C LEU A 562 13.51 25.25 -24.76
N ALA A 563 13.51 25.07 -23.44
CA ALA A 563 12.26 24.98 -22.67
C ALA A 563 11.43 26.28 -22.76
N LEU A 564 12.07 27.46 -22.77
CA LEU A 564 11.40 28.76 -22.95
C LEU A 564 10.78 28.91 -24.36
N GLU A 565 11.40 28.34 -25.39
CA GLU A 565 10.82 28.27 -26.74
C GLU A 565 9.57 27.37 -26.73
N PHE A 566 9.70 26.16 -26.19
CA PHE A 566 8.63 25.15 -26.11
C PHE A 566 7.50 25.48 -25.11
N LEU A 567 7.61 26.54 -24.29
CA LEU A 567 6.44 27.11 -23.59
C LEU A 567 5.34 27.58 -24.55
N ASN A 568 5.62 27.72 -25.85
CA ASN A 568 4.67 28.15 -26.88
C ASN A 568 4.31 27.04 -27.88
N ASP A 569 4.59 25.76 -27.56
CA ASP A 569 4.10 24.65 -28.37
C ASP A 569 2.55 24.60 -28.39
N ALA A 570 1.98 24.03 -29.45
CA ALA A 570 0.55 23.77 -29.55
C ALA A 570 0.11 22.63 -28.63
N ASP A 571 1.05 21.74 -28.29
CA ASP A 571 0.87 20.58 -27.46
C ASP A 571 1.03 20.90 -25.97
N SER A 572 -0.01 20.59 -25.21
CA SER A 572 -0.09 20.93 -23.78
C SER A 572 0.81 20.03 -22.92
N GLU A 573 1.19 18.84 -23.38
CA GLU A 573 2.12 17.97 -22.67
C GLU A 573 3.56 18.48 -22.78
N VAL A 574 3.97 18.95 -23.96
CA VAL A 574 5.29 19.57 -24.17
C VAL A 574 5.44 20.86 -23.36
N VAL A 575 4.39 21.69 -23.35
CA VAL A 575 4.34 22.89 -22.50
C VAL A 575 4.43 22.51 -21.01
N ASN A 576 3.71 21.48 -20.56
CA ASN A 576 3.78 20.98 -19.18
C ASN A 576 5.19 20.46 -18.85
N GLY A 577 5.84 19.74 -19.77
CA GLY A 577 7.23 19.30 -19.65
C GLY A 577 8.20 20.46 -19.45
N ALA A 578 8.13 21.48 -20.31
CA ALA A 578 8.92 22.70 -20.20
C ALA A 578 8.66 23.46 -18.88
N VAL A 579 7.40 23.60 -18.46
CA VAL A 579 7.02 24.25 -17.20
C VAL A 579 7.64 23.57 -15.98
N ASN A 580 7.60 22.23 -15.91
CA ASN A 580 8.18 21.49 -14.78
C ASN A 580 9.72 21.61 -14.75
N MET A 581 10.38 21.54 -15.92
CA MET A 581 11.82 21.69 -16.06
C MET A 581 12.27 23.09 -15.59
N LEU A 582 11.59 24.14 -16.08
CA LEU A 582 11.91 25.54 -15.75
C LEU A 582 11.66 25.86 -14.27
N GLY A 583 10.69 25.22 -13.61
CA GLY A 583 10.50 25.34 -12.16
C GLY A 583 11.60 24.63 -11.35
N LYS A 584 11.99 23.41 -11.76
CA LYS A 584 12.95 22.57 -11.01
C LYS A 584 14.40 23.01 -11.21
N TYR A 585 14.79 23.43 -12.42
CA TYR A 585 16.19 23.72 -12.78
C TYR A 585 16.42 25.12 -13.38
N GLY A 586 15.40 25.73 -13.98
CA GLY A 586 15.52 27.01 -14.68
C GLY A 586 15.96 28.17 -13.79
N SER A 587 16.65 29.14 -14.38
CA SER A 587 17.13 30.35 -13.72
C SER A 587 15.98 31.28 -13.29
N ALA A 588 16.31 32.30 -12.49
CA ALA A 588 15.36 33.35 -12.11
C ALA A 588 14.78 34.14 -13.30
N ALA A 589 15.37 34.06 -14.50
CA ALA A 589 14.81 34.66 -15.71
C ALA A 589 13.54 33.93 -16.19
N ALA A 590 13.44 32.61 -15.96
CA ALA A 590 12.30 31.80 -16.38
C ALA A 590 10.98 32.16 -15.68
N ALA A 591 11.05 32.80 -14.50
CA ALA A 591 9.87 33.18 -13.74
C ALA A 591 8.91 34.11 -14.51
N ALA A 592 9.42 35.07 -15.30
CA ALA A 592 8.55 36.01 -16.03
C ALA A 592 7.78 35.34 -17.20
N PRO A 593 8.41 34.55 -18.08
CA PRO A 593 7.70 33.70 -19.05
C PRO A 593 6.67 32.75 -18.42
N LEU A 594 6.99 32.12 -17.28
CA LEU A 594 6.05 31.25 -16.57
C LEU A 594 4.82 32.02 -16.03
N TRP A 595 5.03 33.23 -15.49
CA TRP A 595 3.94 34.13 -15.10
C TRP A 595 3.05 34.49 -16.29
N GLN A 596 3.64 34.84 -17.43
CA GLN A 596 2.91 35.16 -18.66
C GLN A 596 2.10 33.95 -19.16
N LYS A 597 2.64 32.72 -19.07
CA LYS A 597 1.92 31.49 -19.46
C LYS A 597 0.76 31.16 -18.51
N LEU A 598 0.91 31.40 -17.21
CA LEU A 598 -0.19 31.29 -16.23
C LEU A 598 -1.29 32.34 -16.50
N GLU A 599 -0.91 33.58 -16.85
CA GLU A 599 -1.86 34.63 -17.23
C GLU A 599 -2.65 34.26 -18.50
N GLN A 600 -2.00 33.69 -19.52
CA GLN A 600 -2.67 33.16 -20.72
C GLN A 600 -3.63 32.00 -20.37
N TRP A 601 -3.17 30.97 -19.66
CA TRP A 601 -4.01 29.83 -19.26
C TRP A 601 -5.23 30.29 -18.46
N HIS A 602 -5.04 31.23 -17.53
CA HIS A 602 -6.15 31.78 -16.74
C HIS A 602 -7.15 32.58 -17.59
N GLN A 603 -6.73 33.31 -18.63
CA GLN A 603 -7.65 33.98 -19.56
C GLN A 603 -8.56 32.97 -20.29
N THR A 604 -8.07 31.76 -20.60
CA THR A 604 -8.85 30.70 -21.24
C THR A 604 -9.81 29.97 -20.28
N TRP A 605 -9.47 29.88 -18.99
CA TRP A 605 -10.17 29.02 -18.02
C TRP A 605 -10.93 29.75 -16.90
N ASN A 606 -10.73 31.06 -16.72
CA ASN A 606 -11.51 31.84 -15.74
C ASN A 606 -13.02 31.75 -16.04
N GLY A 607 -13.83 31.51 -14.99
CA GLY A 607 -15.27 31.24 -15.11
C GLY A 607 -15.64 29.81 -15.56
N ARG A 608 -14.70 29.02 -16.07
CA ARG A 608 -14.92 27.66 -16.62
C ARG A 608 -14.55 26.53 -15.64
N ALA A 609 -14.59 26.82 -14.33
CA ALA A 609 -14.17 25.88 -13.27
C ALA A 609 -14.83 24.49 -13.37
N ARG A 610 -16.12 24.42 -13.75
CA ARG A 610 -16.85 23.15 -13.89
C ARG A 610 -16.29 22.22 -14.97
N GLU A 611 -15.60 22.74 -15.97
CA GLU A 611 -14.96 21.95 -17.02
C GLU A 611 -13.61 21.38 -16.52
N LEU A 612 -12.87 22.16 -15.71
CA LEU A 612 -11.67 21.68 -15.03
C LEU A 612 -11.98 20.72 -13.85
N GLU A 613 -13.20 20.74 -13.33
CA GLU A 613 -13.70 19.85 -12.26
C GLU A 613 -14.47 18.62 -12.80
N ALA A 614 -14.55 18.44 -14.13
CA ALA A 614 -15.19 17.30 -14.79
C ALA A 614 -14.24 16.10 -14.94
N ASP A 615 -14.81 14.89 -15.01
CA ASP A 615 -14.06 13.64 -15.23
C ASP A 615 -13.42 13.63 -16.64
N PRO A 616 -12.08 13.59 -16.77
CA PRO A 616 -11.38 13.66 -18.04
C PRO A 616 -11.17 12.28 -18.68
N SER A 617 -12.02 11.28 -18.39
CA SER A 617 -11.92 9.94 -18.99
C SER A 617 -11.98 9.99 -20.52
N ASP A 618 -12.85 10.85 -21.06
CA ASP A 618 -13.27 10.83 -22.48
C ASP A 618 -12.76 12.05 -23.29
N ASP A 619 -12.10 13.04 -22.65
CA ASP A 619 -11.48 14.20 -23.32
C ASP A 619 -10.00 14.34 -22.90
N GLU A 620 -9.11 14.00 -23.82
CA GLU A 620 -7.67 14.01 -23.61
C GLU A 620 -7.06 15.43 -23.65
N ALA A 621 -7.60 16.32 -24.48
CA ALA A 621 -7.14 17.71 -24.57
C ALA A 621 -7.49 18.48 -23.30
N LEU A 622 -8.68 18.22 -22.73
CA LEU A 622 -9.09 18.72 -21.42
C LEU A 622 -8.17 18.18 -20.31
N ARG A 623 -7.81 16.88 -20.35
CA ARG A 623 -6.92 16.25 -19.36
C ARG A 623 -5.57 16.96 -19.25
N TYR A 624 -4.93 17.29 -20.37
CA TYR A 624 -3.64 17.99 -20.35
C TYR A 624 -3.78 19.47 -19.93
N GLN A 625 -4.90 20.12 -20.23
CA GLN A 625 -5.19 21.48 -19.74
C GLN A 625 -5.51 21.52 -18.23
N GLN A 626 -6.16 20.49 -17.69
CA GLN A 626 -6.35 20.25 -16.25
C GLN A 626 -5.01 20.05 -15.54
N ALA A 627 -4.02 19.41 -16.16
CA ALA A 627 -2.67 19.22 -15.60
C ALA A 627 -1.79 20.49 -15.67
N LEU A 628 -1.89 21.27 -16.77
CA LEU A 628 -1.01 22.41 -17.04
C LEU A 628 -1.13 23.54 -16.00
N GLY A 629 -2.36 23.92 -15.60
CA GLY A 629 -2.58 24.97 -14.59
C GLY A 629 -1.93 24.67 -13.23
N PRO A 630 -2.16 23.48 -12.64
CA PRO A 630 -1.47 23.00 -11.45
C PRO A 630 0.06 23.01 -11.59
N SER A 631 0.61 22.55 -12.73
CA SER A 631 2.06 22.59 -12.97
C SER A 631 2.62 24.01 -13.04
N LEU A 632 1.94 24.95 -13.70
CA LEU A 632 2.34 26.37 -13.74
C LEU A 632 2.39 26.99 -12.35
N ARG A 633 1.38 26.73 -11.51
CA ARG A 633 1.36 27.19 -10.11
C ARG A 633 2.40 26.49 -9.24
N ARG A 634 2.69 25.20 -9.47
CA ARG A 634 3.78 24.48 -8.80
C ARG A 634 5.15 25.06 -9.17
N ALA A 635 5.43 25.23 -10.47
CA ALA A 635 6.66 25.78 -10.98
C ALA A 635 6.90 27.21 -10.44
N LEU A 636 5.89 28.09 -10.47
CA LEU A 636 6.02 29.43 -9.91
C LEU A 636 6.10 29.46 -8.38
N GLY A 637 5.36 28.59 -7.68
CA GLY A 637 5.27 28.57 -6.23
C GLY A 637 6.45 27.92 -5.52
N GLN A 638 7.00 26.84 -6.07
CA GLN A 638 7.98 25.96 -5.42
C GLN A 638 9.36 25.91 -6.13
N ALA A 639 9.63 26.82 -7.07
CA ALA A 639 10.88 26.83 -7.86
C ALA A 639 12.17 26.76 -7.04
N SER A 640 13.21 26.17 -7.63
CA SER A 640 14.56 26.15 -7.04
C SER A 640 15.20 27.55 -7.00
N ALA A 641 15.12 28.31 -8.09
CA ALA A 641 15.93 29.51 -8.31
C ALA A 641 15.37 30.83 -7.74
N TRP A 642 14.11 30.90 -7.33
CA TRP A 642 13.51 32.10 -6.73
C TRP A 642 12.63 31.79 -5.51
N LEU A 643 12.36 32.84 -4.73
CA LEU A 643 11.48 32.80 -3.57
C LEU A 643 10.13 33.44 -3.92
N SER A 644 9.09 32.62 -3.95
CA SER A 644 7.70 33.07 -3.91
C SER A 644 7.26 33.18 -2.45
N GLY A 645 7.20 34.42 -1.96
CA GLY A 645 6.74 34.76 -0.60
C GLY A 645 5.24 35.07 -0.56
N PRO A 646 4.73 35.65 0.55
CA PRO A 646 3.30 35.90 0.72
C PRO A 646 2.68 36.76 -0.38
N ARG A 647 3.44 37.70 -0.96
CA ARG A 647 3.00 38.55 -2.08
C ARG A 647 2.82 37.74 -3.37
N GLU A 648 3.79 36.91 -3.70
CA GLU A 648 3.82 36.09 -4.91
C GLU A 648 2.78 34.97 -4.82
N LEU A 649 2.65 34.34 -3.65
CA LEU A 649 1.59 33.38 -3.34
C LEU A 649 0.20 34.02 -3.40
N THR A 650 0.02 35.23 -2.87
CA THR A 650 -1.25 35.98 -3.01
C THR A 650 -1.57 36.28 -4.49
N ARG A 651 -0.57 36.60 -5.31
CA ARG A 651 -0.75 36.74 -6.77
C ARG A 651 -1.11 35.40 -7.42
N LEU A 652 -0.47 34.28 -7.06
CA LEU A 652 -0.84 32.95 -7.56
C LEU A 652 -2.29 32.59 -7.22
N LYS A 653 -2.77 32.95 -6.02
CA LYS A 653 -4.16 32.72 -5.60
C LYS A 653 -5.18 33.46 -6.49
N GLN A 654 -4.82 34.60 -7.07
CA GLN A 654 -5.66 35.35 -8.02
C GLN A 654 -5.83 34.64 -9.38
N PHE A 655 -4.94 33.70 -9.73
CA PHE A 655 -5.00 32.87 -10.93
C PHE A 655 -5.50 31.43 -10.65
N CYS A 656 -6.18 31.23 -9.52
CA CYS A 656 -6.82 29.96 -9.18
C CYS A 656 -8.28 30.00 -9.63
N VAL A 657 -8.65 29.07 -10.51
CA VAL A 657 -9.98 28.91 -11.10
C VAL A 657 -10.87 28.06 -10.17
N THR A 658 -10.41 26.87 -9.79
CA THR A 658 -11.20 25.93 -8.96
C THR A 658 -11.16 26.30 -7.47
N ARG A 659 -11.91 25.56 -6.65
CA ARG A 659 -11.83 25.68 -5.18
C ARG A 659 -10.55 25.04 -4.62
N GLN A 660 -10.23 23.83 -5.07
CA GLN A 660 -9.08 23.03 -4.60
C GLN A 660 -7.74 23.75 -4.84
N GLU A 661 -7.60 24.45 -5.96
CA GLU A 661 -6.43 25.29 -6.26
C GLU A 661 -6.20 26.40 -5.23
N LYS A 662 -7.30 27.03 -4.76
CA LYS A 662 -7.24 28.11 -3.76
C LYS A 662 -6.85 27.56 -2.39
N GLU A 663 -7.40 26.41 -2.01
CA GLU A 663 -7.10 25.71 -0.76
C GLU A 663 -5.63 25.23 -0.71
N TRP A 664 -5.08 24.80 -1.85
CA TRP A 664 -3.65 24.43 -1.94
C TRP A 664 -2.72 25.65 -1.76
N VAL A 665 -3.00 26.78 -2.42
CA VAL A 665 -2.21 28.02 -2.25
C VAL A 665 -2.41 28.64 -0.85
N ASP A 666 -3.57 28.47 -0.23
CA ASP A 666 -3.78 28.85 1.18
C ASP A 666 -2.94 28.01 2.14
N GLY A 667 -2.79 26.70 1.89
CA GLY A 667 -1.85 25.85 2.63
C GLY A 667 -0.39 26.31 2.51
N TRP A 668 0.02 26.84 1.35
CA TRP A 668 1.32 27.49 1.20
C TRP A 668 1.42 28.80 1.97
N LEU A 669 0.40 29.66 1.91
CA LEU A 669 0.36 30.92 2.67
C LEU A 669 0.42 30.71 4.18
N GLN A 670 -0.22 29.66 4.71
CA GLN A 670 -0.19 29.30 6.13
C GLN A 670 1.23 28.98 6.64
N ALA A 671 2.14 28.54 5.77
CA ALA A 671 3.54 28.28 6.14
C ALA A 671 4.36 29.57 6.36
N TRP A 672 3.84 30.75 6.00
CA TRP A 672 4.50 32.05 6.18
C TRP A 672 4.03 32.78 7.44
N SER A 673 4.15 32.10 8.60
CA SER A 673 3.91 32.72 9.91
C SER A 673 5.09 33.62 10.35
N GLU A 674 4.97 34.26 11.52
CA GLU A 674 6.08 34.99 12.18
C GLU A 674 7.36 34.15 12.29
N LYS A 675 7.19 32.83 12.49
CA LYS A 675 8.28 31.85 12.41
C LYS A 675 8.00 30.89 11.25
N ILE A 676 8.93 30.78 10.33
CA ILE A 676 8.79 29.91 9.15
C ILE A 676 9.18 28.48 9.54
N PRO A 677 8.33 27.46 9.36
CA PRO A 677 8.66 26.10 9.73
C PRO A 677 9.80 25.59 8.85
N LEU A 678 10.80 24.98 9.50
CA LEU A 678 11.88 24.24 8.85
C LEU A 678 11.87 22.82 9.43
N ARG A 679 11.48 21.86 8.59
CA ARG A 679 11.32 20.45 8.96
C ARG A 679 12.42 19.60 8.35
N PHE A 680 12.71 18.47 8.98
CA PHE A 680 13.69 17.52 8.46
C PHE A 680 13.30 16.07 8.81
N ALA A 681 13.35 15.22 7.79
CA ALA A 681 13.18 13.77 7.85
C ALA A 681 14.44 13.12 7.24
N PRO A 682 15.44 12.73 8.06
CA PRO A 682 16.62 12.00 7.57
C PRO A 682 16.21 10.61 7.04
N ALA A 683 16.92 10.12 6.01
CA ALA A 683 16.80 8.74 5.55
C ALA A 683 17.93 7.86 6.16
N GLU A 684 17.72 6.55 6.28
CA GLU A 684 18.72 5.65 6.93
C GLU A 684 20.03 5.50 6.13
N ASN A 685 20.04 5.81 4.83
CA ASN A 685 21.22 5.66 3.94
C ASN A 685 21.56 6.92 3.11
N GLU A 686 20.77 8.00 3.21
CA GLU A 686 20.86 9.21 2.37
C GLU A 686 20.48 10.46 3.19
N TRP A 687 20.68 11.66 2.64
CA TRP A 687 20.39 12.91 3.38
C TRP A 687 18.91 13.05 3.78
N GLY A 688 17.98 12.50 2.98
CA GLY A 688 16.54 12.52 3.26
C GLY A 688 15.82 13.74 2.68
N ARG A 689 14.79 14.23 3.38
CA ARG A 689 13.92 15.34 2.96
C ARG A 689 13.95 16.45 4.02
N ALA A 690 14.15 17.68 3.58
CA ALA A 690 13.83 18.87 4.37
C ALA A 690 12.65 19.62 3.76
N GLU A 691 11.95 20.37 4.61
CA GLU A 691 10.98 21.37 4.19
C GLU A 691 11.38 22.74 4.76
N VAL A 692 11.15 23.81 4.01
CA VAL A 692 11.19 25.17 4.55
C VAL A 692 10.04 25.98 3.97
N ALA A 693 9.21 26.58 4.82
CA ALA A 693 7.88 27.06 4.46
C ALA A 693 7.07 25.96 3.73
N HIS A 694 6.94 26.09 2.41
CA HIS A 694 6.24 25.17 1.51
C HIS A 694 7.16 24.56 0.42
N TYR A 695 8.48 24.76 0.51
CA TYR A 695 9.47 24.18 -0.40
C TYR A 695 9.91 22.80 0.12
N GLU A 696 9.86 21.78 -0.74
CA GLU A 696 10.44 20.46 -0.50
C GLU A 696 11.87 20.41 -1.07
N ILE A 697 12.80 19.83 -0.30
CA ILE A 697 14.25 19.86 -0.58
C ILE A 697 14.88 18.50 -0.27
N HIS A 698 15.80 18.05 -1.14
CA HIS A 698 16.44 16.71 -1.05
C HIS A 698 17.97 16.73 -0.85
N SER A 699 18.60 17.89 -0.66
CA SER A 699 20.02 17.96 -0.28
C SER A 699 20.36 19.18 0.58
N LEU A 700 21.43 19.08 1.36
CA LEU A 700 21.97 20.20 2.15
C LEU A 700 22.32 21.41 1.26
N ALA A 701 22.90 21.18 0.08
CA ALA A 701 23.27 22.23 -0.86
C ALA A 701 22.03 22.98 -1.39
N ALA A 702 20.98 22.25 -1.76
CA ALA A 702 19.71 22.83 -2.18
C ALA A 702 19.01 23.56 -1.02
N LEU A 703 19.10 23.05 0.21
CA LEU A 703 18.56 23.71 1.41
C LEU A 703 19.29 25.02 1.67
N GLN A 704 20.62 25.03 1.61
CA GLN A 704 21.43 26.24 1.74
C GLN A 704 21.14 27.26 0.62
N GLN A 705 21.03 26.81 -0.63
CA GLN A 705 20.65 27.65 -1.77
C GLN A 705 19.25 28.28 -1.58
N LYS A 706 18.27 27.51 -1.11
CA LYS A 706 16.90 27.99 -0.84
C LYS A 706 16.87 28.95 0.36
N LEU A 707 17.52 28.60 1.47
CA LEU A 707 17.64 29.45 2.66
C LEU A 707 18.31 30.79 2.36
N ALA A 708 19.31 30.83 1.47
CA ALA A 708 19.99 32.06 1.06
C ALA A 708 19.09 33.05 0.28
N GLN A 709 17.90 32.65 -0.17
CA GLN A 709 16.93 33.51 -0.85
C GLN A 709 16.00 34.25 0.12
N PHE A 710 15.89 33.80 1.39
CA PHE A 710 15.03 34.43 2.39
C PHE A 710 15.58 35.79 2.87
N PRO A 711 14.71 36.74 3.26
CA PRO A 711 15.13 38.07 3.67
C PRO A 711 15.86 38.06 5.02
N ARG A 712 16.75 39.04 5.20
CA ARG A 712 17.39 39.30 6.51
C ARG A 712 16.32 39.56 7.57
N GLY A 713 16.52 38.99 8.76
CA GLY A 713 15.55 39.03 9.85
C GLY A 713 14.54 37.88 9.87
N THR A 714 14.48 37.01 8.85
CA THR A 714 13.65 35.79 8.92
C THR A 714 14.04 34.93 10.12
N VAL A 715 13.03 34.49 10.87
CA VAL A 715 13.14 33.51 11.95
C VAL A 715 12.55 32.18 11.46
N PHE A 716 13.35 31.12 11.47
CA PHE A 716 12.91 29.76 11.21
C PHE A 716 12.58 29.04 12.52
N GLN A 717 11.55 28.20 12.56
CA GLN A 717 11.30 27.28 13.66
C GLN A 717 11.67 25.85 13.25
N TRP A 718 12.56 25.23 14.02
CA TRP A 718 12.97 23.84 13.84
C TRP A 718 11.87 22.89 14.29
N GLN A 719 11.22 22.23 13.34
CA GLN A 719 10.12 21.28 13.55
C GLN A 719 10.45 19.93 12.88
N PRO A 720 11.39 19.13 13.43
CA PRO A 720 11.82 17.89 12.80
C PRO A 720 10.70 16.85 12.75
N TYR A 721 10.67 16.02 11.72
CA TYR A 721 9.75 14.88 11.66
C TYR A 721 10.20 13.77 12.62
N ASN A 722 9.23 12.98 13.09
CA ASN A 722 9.44 11.73 13.83
C ASN A 722 10.44 11.86 15.00
N GLU A 723 10.08 12.62 16.03
CA GLU A 723 10.88 12.78 17.25
C GLU A 723 11.31 11.42 17.84
N GLY A 724 12.57 11.31 18.25
CA GLY A 724 13.18 10.09 18.78
C GLY A 724 13.90 9.21 17.74
N GLN A 725 13.87 9.56 16.45
CA GLN A 725 14.60 8.85 15.39
C GLN A 725 15.76 9.69 14.81
N LEU A 726 16.94 9.07 14.68
CA LEU A 726 18.15 9.66 14.05
C LEU A 726 18.56 11.04 14.60
N GLU A 727 18.34 11.28 15.90
CA GLU A 727 18.53 12.59 16.54
C GLU A 727 19.94 13.18 16.40
N ALA A 728 20.99 12.35 16.29
CA ALA A 728 22.35 12.84 16.04
C ALA A 728 22.48 13.57 14.69
N ALA A 729 21.89 13.02 13.61
CA ALA A 729 21.90 13.63 12.28
C ALA A 729 20.99 14.87 12.21
N LYS A 730 19.86 14.86 12.95
CA LYS A 730 18.99 16.03 13.12
C LYS A 730 19.73 17.18 13.82
N GLU A 731 20.43 16.89 14.92
CA GLU A 731 21.21 17.87 15.68
C GLU A 731 22.41 18.42 14.88
N GLU A 732 23.08 17.58 14.10
CA GLU A 732 24.14 17.99 13.18
C GLU A 732 23.61 18.92 12.07
N LEU A 733 22.47 18.59 11.45
CA LEU A 733 21.84 19.47 10.48
C LEU A 733 21.37 20.79 11.13
N PHE A 734 20.75 20.74 12.31
CA PHE A 734 20.31 21.93 13.04
C PHE A 734 21.49 22.90 13.27
N ARG A 735 22.65 22.40 13.71
CA ARG A 735 23.85 23.23 13.91
C ARG A 735 24.39 23.81 12.60
N THR A 736 24.43 22.98 11.56
CA THR A 736 24.90 23.36 10.21
C THR A 736 24.02 24.47 9.62
N VAL A 737 22.71 24.31 9.68
CA VAL A 737 21.72 25.32 9.27
C VAL A 737 21.80 26.56 10.16
N GLN A 738 21.95 26.40 11.49
CA GLN A 738 22.03 27.51 12.43
C GLN A 738 23.23 28.44 12.16
N SER A 739 24.42 27.90 11.84
CA SER A 739 25.56 28.74 11.41
C SER A 739 25.22 29.48 10.11
N PHE A 740 24.78 28.72 9.10
CA PHE A 740 24.49 29.23 7.77
C PHE A 740 23.48 30.39 7.76
N VAL A 741 22.37 30.28 8.51
CA VAL A 741 21.36 31.36 8.58
C VAL A 741 21.84 32.54 9.43
N LYS A 742 22.60 32.29 10.51
CA LYS A 742 23.12 33.33 11.40
C LYS A 742 24.15 34.24 10.70
N GLU A 743 25.05 33.66 9.90
CA GLU A 743 25.98 34.39 9.02
C GLU A 743 25.28 35.36 8.08
N ARG A 744 24.02 35.05 7.70
CA ARG A 744 23.21 35.81 6.74
C ARG A 744 22.25 36.80 7.39
N GLY A 745 22.28 36.93 8.73
CA GLY A 745 21.41 37.83 9.48
C GLY A 745 19.98 37.31 9.65
N MET A 746 19.80 35.99 9.63
CA MET A 746 18.57 35.28 9.95
C MET A 746 18.76 34.46 11.24
N GLN A 747 17.69 33.89 11.79
CA GLN A 747 17.73 33.08 13.01
C GLN A 747 17.01 31.75 12.84
N ILE A 748 17.41 30.74 13.61
CA ILE A 748 16.63 29.51 13.79
C ILE A 748 16.45 29.24 15.28
N VAL A 749 15.19 29.02 15.68
CA VAL A 749 14.77 28.70 17.04
C VAL A 749 14.15 27.29 17.09
N ARG A 750 13.94 26.78 18.29
CA ARG A 750 13.06 25.62 18.54
C ARG A 750 11.71 26.17 19.01
#